data_AF-A0A7S0S1M1-F1
#
_entry.id   AF-A0A7S0S1M1-F1
#
_cell.length_a   1.000
_cell.length_b   1.000
_cell.length_c   1.000
_cell.angle_alpha   90.00
_cell.angle_beta   90.00
_cell.angle_gamma   90.00
#
_symmetry.space_group_name_H-M   'P 1'
#
loop_
_entity.id
_entity.type
_entity.pdbx_description
1 polymer ?
#
loop_
_entity_poly.entity_id
_entity_poly.type
_entity_poly.pdbx_seq_one_letter_code
_entity_poly.pdbx_strand_id
1 'polypeptide(L)'
;VDLTHVERQQVEPAGLMLSSKPQPCTRSPRVHGSMRSVLRKLVQTNIASPAHASAPVTAAMKKLEEIEFDNLTLRTLPVDDSYNPNTRQVPGACFSLVAPGKVDNPQLVAASPEALSLLDIDPSEIKRPDFVKFFSGNRPLPGSQYAAHCYAGHQFGYFSGQLGDGAAMYIGEVVNSAGERWELQFKGAGPTPYSRAADGRKVLRSSVREFLCSEAMYHLGVPTTRAGTCVTSDTRIVRDPLYDGNAIRERATVITRIAPTFLRFGSFEIFKPTDSQTGRTGPSVGREAEMLPAMLHHTIRTYYPHLWAEHGGDALAASHRAGNEDAWHPLYRAWFGEVVRRTASLVAAWQAVGWCHGVLNTDNMSIIGVTIDYGPFGFLDAYDPNHVCNGSDDGGRYTYKAQPDICRWNCAKLAEAVKWALPERIAKAELAVYDEEYRRTYTRLMRAKLGLTKQEEGDEGLVADLFQLMDEAGADFTSTFRTLARFPMDPAADPSAARDTEDALVSYCTEPEVLAAQRGSRIPPQNLTMLLQLAQRDPALLAQLGATPGMIQEEAERHKASEKLRAMSAQDKARADRTAWAQWLTRYGERLGREVAAGADPAARVATMNATNPRFVLRNWMAHEAIQAAEGGDFSQVQDLLELLRTPFTTENEDASFRAAVARGRRASEPSAVAAPASAEEAAAAAATAPIATSRAAQAAATGEGGGDDYDAAVAGRAE
;
A
#
# COMPACT_ATOMS: atom_id res chain seq x y z
N VAL A 1 -11.31 -15.47 47.97
CA VAL A 1 -12.26 -16.08 48.93
C VAL A 1 -13.03 -17.12 48.12
N ASP A 2 -12.41 -18.28 47.90
CA ASP A 2 -12.65 -19.55 48.63
C ASP A 2 -14.09 -20.07 48.43
N LEU A 3 -14.29 -21.06 47.55
CA LEU A 3 -14.20 -22.53 47.75
C LEU A 3 -15.40 -23.12 48.50
N THR A 4 -16.03 -24.14 47.89
CA THR A 4 -16.49 -25.44 48.46
C THR A 4 -17.42 -26.14 47.45
N HIS A 5 -17.02 -27.28 46.85
CA HIS A 5 -17.30 -28.70 47.24
C HIS A 5 -18.78 -29.12 46.97
N VAL A 6 -19.11 -30.26 46.32
CA VAL A 6 -18.97 -31.65 46.81
C VAL A 6 -19.32 -32.70 45.71
N GLU A 7 -18.47 -33.75 45.66
CA GLU A 7 -18.62 -35.21 45.39
C GLU A 7 -19.06 -35.90 44.08
N ARG A 8 -18.37 -37.05 43.93
CA ARG A 8 -18.37 -38.13 42.92
C ARG A 8 -19.43 -39.20 43.25
N GLN A 9 -19.88 -39.93 42.22
CA GLN A 9 -20.17 -41.38 42.34
C GLN A 9 -19.79 -42.12 41.06
N GLN A 10 -19.03 -43.20 41.22
CA GLN A 10 -18.72 -44.25 40.23
C GLN A 10 -19.77 -45.36 40.30
N VAL A 11 -20.14 -45.95 39.16
CA VAL A 11 -20.43 -47.41 39.03
C VAL A 11 -20.18 -47.85 37.56
N GLU A 12 -19.36 -48.89 37.40
CA GLU A 12 -19.22 -49.79 36.22
C GLU A 12 -19.47 -51.23 36.75
N PRO A 13 -19.44 -52.37 36.00
CA PRO A 13 -19.40 -52.64 34.54
C PRO A 13 -20.23 -53.88 34.09
N ALA A 14 -20.24 -54.19 32.78
CA ALA A 14 -20.23 -55.54 32.12
C ALA A 14 -20.55 -55.36 30.61
N GLY A 15 -19.91 -55.94 29.59
CA GLY A 15 -18.87 -56.96 29.45
C GLY A 15 -19.26 -57.88 28.26
N LEU A 16 -18.44 -57.99 27.19
CA LEU A 16 -18.19 -59.25 26.44
C LEU A 16 -17.22 -59.05 25.24
N MET A 17 -16.29 -60.00 25.14
CA MET A 17 -15.14 -60.10 24.23
C MET A 17 -15.46 -60.67 22.83
N LEU A 18 -14.59 -60.43 21.83
CA LEU A 18 -13.75 -61.47 21.18
C LEU A 18 -12.88 -60.95 19.98
N SER A 19 -11.55 -61.11 20.13
CA SER A 19 -10.50 -61.59 19.19
C SER A 19 -10.63 -61.49 17.66
N SER A 20 -9.64 -60.89 16.98
CA SER A 20 -8.63 -61.55 16.10
C SER A 20 -7.91 -60.58 15.12
N LYS A 21 -6.76 -61.01 14.58
CA LYS A 21 -5.61 -60.27 14.00
C LYS A 21 -5.67 -60.14 12.43
N PRO A 22 -4.66 -59.64 11.66
CA PRO A 22 -4.77 -58.47 10.75
C PRO A 22 -4.57 -58.69 9.20
N GLN A 23 -4.69 -57.57 8.44
CA GLN A 23 -4.24 -57.24 7.05
C GLN A 23 -5.09 -57.67 5.83
N PRO A 24 -4.96 -57.03 4.63
CA PRO A 24 -4.58 -55.66 4.26
C PRO A 24 -5.53 -55.02 3.21
N CYS A 25 -5.58 -53.69 3.06
CA CYS A 25 -6.07 -53.10 1.80
C CYS A 25 -5.44 -51.75 1.47
N THR A 26 -4.74 -51.77 0.35
CA THR A 26 -4.16 -50.70 -0.43
C THR A 26 -5.22 -49.73 -0.98
N ARG A 27 -4.97 -48.41 -0.88
CA ARG A 27 -5.02 -47.42 -1.98
C ARG A 27 -4.93 -46.00 -1.44
N SER A 28 -3.82 -45.34 -1.75
CA SER A 28 -3.64 -43.90 -1.64
C SER A 28 -4.34 -43.20 -2.82
N PRO A 29 -5.08 -42.10 -2.62
CA PRO A 29 -5.29 -41.13 -3.67
C PRO A 29 -4.16 -40.08 -3.62
N ARG A 30 -3.38 -40.03 -4.69
CA ARG A 30 -2.46 -38.93 -5.00
C ARG A 30 -3.28 -37.64 -5.13
N VAL A 31 -3.04 -36.68 -4.23
CA VAL A 31 -3.56 -35.31 -4.37
C VAL A 31 -2.60 -34.54 -5.27
N HIS A 32 -2.90 -34.48 -6.58
CA HIS A 32 -2.35 -33.46 -7.48
C HIS A 32 -3.30 -32.26 -7.45
N GLY A 33 -3.21 -31.46 -6.38
CA GLY A 33 -3.76 -30.11 -6.35
C GLY A 33 -2.63 -29.13 -6.64
N SER A 34 -2.77 -28.28 -7.66
CA SER A 34 -1.77 -27.25 -7.99
C SER A 34 -1.48 -26.38 -6.75
N MET A 35 -0.22 -26.36 -6.30
CA MET A 35 0.27 -25.60 -5.14
C MET A 35 -0.01 -24.08 -5.21
N ARG A 36 -0.36 -23.54 -6.39
CA ARG A 36 -0.88 -22.16 -6.53
C ARG A 36 -2.14 -21.91 -5.69
N SER A 37 -2.96 -22.94 -5.43
CA SER A 37 -4.16 -22.85 -4.58
C SER A 37 -3.85 -22.68 -3.09
N VAL A 38 -2.69 -23.15 -2.62
CA VAL A 38 -2.37 -23.18 -1.19
C VAL A 38 -1.93 -21.80 -0.71
N LEU A 39 -1.15 -21.07 -1.50
CA LEU A 39 -0.74 -19.68 -1.16
C LEU A 39 -1.87 -18.66 -1.28
N ARG A 40 -2.76 -18.80 -2.27
CA ARG A 40 -4.00 -18.02 -2.33
C ARG A 40 -4.81 -18.22 -1.06
N LYS A 41 -5.01 -19.48 -0.62
CA LYS A 41 -5.65 -19.80 0.66
C LYS A 41 -4.88 -19.25 1.87
N LEU A 42 -3.55 -19.29 1.89
CA LEU A 42 -2.75 -18.87 3.05
C LEU A 42 -2.83 -17.36 3.36
N VAL A 43 -3.11 -16.51 2.38
CA VAL A 43 -3.40 -15.07 2.62
C VAL A 43 -4.91 -14.83 2.74
N GLN A 44 -5.73 -15.58 2.00
CA GLN A 44 -7.20 -15.43 2.00
C GLN A 44 -7.88 -16.00 3.25
N THR A 45 -7.27 -16.88 4.03
CA THR A 45 -7.94 -17.51 5.20
C THR A 45 -8.28 -16.55 6.34
N ASN A 46 -7.78 -15.31 6.35
CA ASN A 46 -8.15 -14.28 7.34
C ASN A 46 -8.63 -12.94 6.74
N ILE A 47 -8.65 -12.80 5.42
CA ILE A 47 -9.22 -11.64 4.72
C ILE A 47 -10.21 -12.19 3.71
N ALA A 48 -11.45 -12.35 4.16
CA ALA A 48 -12.55 -12.68 3.27
C ALA A 48 -12.78 -11.51 2.30
N SER A 49 -12.10 -11.52 1.15
CA SER A 49 -12.87 -11.33 -0.09
C SER A 49 -13.79 -12.54 -0.21
N PRO A 50 -15.04 -12.40 -0.68
CA PRO A 50 -15.94 -13.52 -0.85
C PRO A 50 -15.43 -14.40 -1.99
N ALA A 51 -14.41 -15.21 -1.74
CA ALA A 51 -14.11 -16.38 -2.54
C ALA A 51 -15.10 -17.47 -2.12
N HIS A 52 -16.36 -17.32 -2.52
CA HIS A 52 -17.17 -18.50 -2.71
C HIS A 52 -16.44 -19.35 -3.75
N ALA A 53 -16.04 -20.55 -3.33
CA ALA A 53 -15.61 -21.59 -4.26
C ALA A 53 -16.83 -21.99 -5.10
N SER A 54 -17.17 -21.18 -6.10
CA SER A 54 -18.08 -21.58 -7.16
C SER A 54 -17.29 -22.42 -8.16
N ALA A 55 -17.89 -23.51 -8.59
CA ALA A 55 -17.43 -24.29 -9.74
C ALA A 55 -17.18 -23.35 -10.93
N PRO A 56 -16.29 -23.68 -11.88
CA PRO A 56 -16.07 -22.85 -13.06
C PRO A 56 -17.34 -22.83 -13.89
N VAL A 57 -18.21 -21.86 -13.64
CA VAL A 57 -19.15 -21.38 -14.64
C VAL A 57 -18.24 -20.71 -15.66
N THR A 58 -18.10 -21.30 -16.83
CA THR A 58 -17.50 -20.61 -17.99
C THR A 58 -18.44 -19.47 -18.34
N ALA A 59 -18.30 -18.36 -17.62
CA ALA A 59 -19.05 -17.16 -17.88
C ALA A 59 -18.71 -16.65 -19.28
N ALA A 60 -19.73 -16.23 -20.02
CA ALA A 60 -19.53 -15.60 -21.30
C ALA A 60 -18.85 -14.24 -21.07
N MET A 61 -17.65 -14.09 -21.60
CA MET A 61 -16.99 -12.79 -21.67
C MET A 61 -17.85 -11.84 -22.53
N LYS A 62 -17.92 -10.58 -22.11
CA LYS A 62 -18.79 -9.53 -22.65
C LYS A 62 -18.00 -8.56 -23.52
N LYS A 63 -18.66 -8.02 -24.54
CA LYS A 63 -18.20 -6.82 -25.25
C LYS A 63 -18.40 -5.57 -24.39
N LEU A 64 -17.72 -4.48 -24.74
CA LEU A 64 -17.84 -3.21 -23.99
C LEU A 64 -19.29 -2.68 -23.93
N GLU A 65 -20.09 -2.91 -24.98
CA GLU A 65 -21.49 -2.49 -25.05
C GLU A 65 -22.45 -3.36 -24.22
N GLU A 66 -22.01 -4.55 -23.81
CA GLU A 66 -22.80 -5.53 -23.05
C GLU A 66 -22.53 -5.43 -21.54
N ILE A 67 -21.63 -4.53 -21.12
CA ILE A 67 -21.37 -4.26 -19.71
C ILE A 67 -22.60 -3.57 -19.11
N GLU A 68 -23.14 -4.15 -18.05
CA GLU A 68 -24.27 -3.59 -17.32
C GLU A 68 -23.78 -2.92 -16.03
N PHE A 69 -24.02 -1.62 -15.95
CA PHE A 69 -23.70 -0.83 -14.77
C PHE A 69 -24.87 -0.86 -13.76
N ASP A 70 -24.57 -1.33 -12.56
CA ASP A 70 -25.47 -1.38 -11.42
C ASP A 70 -24.96 -0.45 -10.31
N ASN A 71 -25.07 0.87 -10.53
CA ASN A 71 -24.52 1.94 -9.68
C ASN A 71 -25.19 2.05 -8.29
N LEU A 72 -25.11 1.00 -7.48
CA LEU A 72 -25.72 0.88 -6.16
C LEU A 72 -25.27 1.98 -5.20
N THR A 73 -23.98 2.35 -5.24
CA THR A 73 -23.42 3.40 -4.40
C THR A 73 -24.13 4.73 -4.63
N LEU A 74 -24.31 5.14 -5.90
CA LEU A 74 -25.00 6.38 -6.25
C LEU A 74 -26.51 6.35 -5.95
N ARG A 75 -27.13 5.17 -5.90
CA ARG A 75 -28.55 5.02 -5.54
C ARG A 75 -28.83 5.01 -4.03
N THR A 76 -27.81 4.69 -3.22
CA THR A 76 -27.98 4.45 -1.78
C THR A 76 -27.35 5.53 -0.91
N LEU A 77 -26.35 6.24 -1.41
CA LEU A 77 -25.68 7.32 -0.70
C LEU A 77 -26.10 8.69 -1.23
N PRO A 78 -26.08 9.75 -0.41
CA PRO A 78 -26.39 11.12 -0.85
C PRO A 78 -25.48 11.60 -1.99
N VAL A 79 -26.08 12.16 -3.03
CA VAL A 79 -25.37 12.66 -4.24
C VAL A 79 -25.72 14.13 -4.47
N ASP A 80 -24.71 14.95 -4.72
CA ASP A 80 -24.82 16.28 -5.27
C ASP A 80 -24.98 16.17 -6.80
N ASP A 81 -26.14 16.56 -7.30
CA ASP A 81 -26.53 16.46 -8.71
C ASP A 81 -26.33 17.77 -9.49
N SER A 82 -25.55 18.70 -8.94
CA SER A 82 -25.39 20.04 -9.53
C SER A 82 -24.60 20.04 -10.85
N TYR A 83 -23.83 18.99 -11.11
CA TYR A 83 -22.86 18.89 -12.22
C TYR A 83 -21.85 20.05 -12.27
N ASN A 84 -21.71 20.84 -11.20
CA ASN A 84 -20.81 21.98 -11.17
C ASN A 84 -19.36 21.50 -11.02
N PRO A 85 -18.48 21.65 -12.04
CA PRO A 85 -17.12 21.14 -11.99
C PRO A 85 -16.18 22.03 -11.18
N ASN A 86 -16.63 23.22 -10.75
CA ASN A 86 -15.80 24.18 -10.03
C ASN A 86 -15.49 23.69 -8.62
N THR A 87 -14.25 23.92 -8.18
CA THR A 87 -13.79 23.65 -6.81
C THR A 87 -14.70 24.34 -5.80
N ARG A 88 -15.24 23.57 -4.84
CA ARG A 88 -16.13 24.08 -3.78
C ARG A 88 -16.23 23.12 -2.61
N GLN A 89 -16.74 23.60 -1.48
CA GLN A 89 -17.23 22.73 -0.40
C GLN A 89 -18.56 22.07 -0.83
N VAL A 90 -18.74 20.81 -0.47
CA VAL A 90 -19.90 19.98 -0.82
C VAL A 90 -20.47 19.37 0.47
N PRO A 91 -21.23 20.15 1.26
CA PRO A 91 -21.89 19.62 2.45
C PRO A 91 -23.05 18.69 2.07
N GLY A 92 -23.28 17.64 2.87
CA GLY A 92 -24.48 16.82 2.74
C GLY A 92 -24.47 15.79 1.60
N ALA A 93 -23.34 15.60 0.91
CA ALA A 93 -23.22 14.60 -0.16
C ALA A 93 -21.98 13.71 0.03
N CYS A 94 -22.09 12.44 -0.33
CA CYS A 94 -20.97 11.51 -0.43
C CYS A 94 -20.33 11.55 -1.82
N PHE A 95 -21.09 11.91 -2.86
CA PHE A 95 -20.60 12.00 -4.24
C PHE A 95 -21.15 13.25 -4.91
N SER A 96 -20.41 13.81 -5.88
CA SER A 96 -20.94 14.82 -6.81
C SER A 96 -20.93 14.27 -8.22
N LEU A 97 -22.00 14.46 -8.99
CA LEU A 97 -22.02 14.11 -10.42
C LEU A 97 -21.05 15.01 -11.19
N VAL A 98 -20.27 14.41 -12.09
CA VAL A 98 -19.24 15.09 -12.88
C VAL A 98 -19.24 14.56 -14.32
N ALA A 99 -18.44 15.15 -15.20
CA ALA A 99 -18.21 14.63 -16.54
C ALA A 99 -16.69 14.55 -16.82
N PRO A 100 -16.22 13.48 -17.49
CA PRO A 100 -14.81 13.37 -17.85
C PRO A 100 -14.42 14.41 -18.90
N GLY A 101 -13.26 15.03 -18.70
CA GLY A 101 -12.63 15.91 -19.67
C GLY A 101 -11.92 15.11 -20.76
N LYS A 102 -12.20 15.45 -22.02
CA LYS A 102 -11.56 14.81 -23.19
C LYS A 102 -10.05 15.06 -23.25
N VAL A 103 -9.34 14.17 -23.94
CA VAL A 103 -7.92 14.28 -24.27
C VAL A 103 -7.68 14.09 -25.77
N ASP A 104 -6.59 14.62 -26.28
CA ASP A 104 -6.23 14.60 -27.70
C ASP A 104 -5.47 13.31 -28.05
N ASN A 105 -5.86 12.64 -29.13
CA ASN A 105 -5.19 11.45 -29.67
C ASN A 105 -4.79 10.40 -28.60
N PRO A 106 -5.76 9.80 -27.89
CA PRO A 106 -5.44 8.84 -26.84
C PRO A 106 -4.74 7.59 -27.40
N GLN A 107 -3.74 7.09 -26.69
CA GLN A 107 -2.93 5.92 -27.04
C GLN A 107 -2.81 4.96 -25.85
N LEU A 108 -2.94 3.67 -26.11
CA LEU A 108 -2.79 2.64 -25.08
C LEU A 108 -1.31 2.46 -24.76
N VAL A 109 -0.94 2.66 -23.49
CA VAL A 109 0.40 2.32 -22.98
C VAL A 109 0.43 0.84 -22.60
N ALA A 110 -0.52 0.42 -21.77
CA ALA A 110 -0.69 -0.97 -21.35
C ALA A 110 -2.13 -1.23 -20.87
N ALA A 111 -2.54 -2.50 -20.89
CA ALA A 111 -3.79 -2.98 -20.30
C ALA A 111 -3.51 -4.29 -19.55
N SER A 112 -4.22 -4.52 -18.44
CA SER A 112 -4.20 -5.79 -17.72
C SER A 112 -5.45 -6.60 -18.08
N PRO A 113 -5.31 -7.70 -18.86
CA PRO A 113 -6.43 -8.57 -19.17
C PRO A 113 -7.07 -9.17 -17.92
N GLU A 114 -6.29 -9.50 -16.88
CA GLU A 114 -6.79 -10.08 -15.63
C GLU A 114 -7.53 -9.07 -14.74
N ALA A 115 -7.22 -7.77 -14.86
CA ALA A 115 -7.99 -6.73 -14.18
C ALA A 115 -9.31 -6.47 -14.92
N LEU A 116 -9.28 -6.41 -16.26
CA LEU A 116 -10.48 -6.22 -17.07
C LEU A 116 -11.45 -7.40 -17.01
N SER A 117 -10.93 -8.63 -16.83
CA SER A 117 -11.77 -9.82 -16.67
C SER A 117 -12.59 -9.83 -15.38
N LEU A 118 -12.27 -9.00 -14.38
CA LEU A 118 -13.13 -8.80 -13.20
C LEU A 118 -14.49 -8.21 -13.57
N LEU A 119 -14.56 -7.54 -14.71
CA LEU A 119 -15.75 -6.92 -15.28
C LEU A 119 -16.38 -7.79 -16.39
N ASP A 120 -15.93 -9.05 -16.52
CA ASP A 120 -16.21 -9.97 -17.62
C ASP A 120 -15.82 -9.45 -19.02
N ILE A 121 -14.95 -8.43 -19.14
CA ILE A 121 -14.60 -7.86 -20.46
C ILE A 121 -13.72 -8.82 -21.26
N ASP A 122 -14.14 -9.19 -22.46
CA ASP A 122 -13.36 -10.07 -23.35
C ASP A 122 -11.99 -9.43 -23.70
N PRO A 123 -10.85 -10.12 -23.50
CA PRO A 123 -9.53 -9.58 -23.80
C PRO A 123 -9.33 -9.16 -25.26
N SER A 124 -10.11 -9.71 -26.20
CA SER A 124 -10.08 -9.29 -27.60
C SER A 124 -10.56 -7.85 -27.81
N GLU A 125 -11.38 -7.31 -26.91
CA GLU A 125 -11.86 -5.93 -26.95
C GLU A 125 -10.72 -4.91 -26.85
N ILE A 126 -9.61 -5.26 -26.19
CA ILE A 126 -8.41 -4.41 -26.07
C ILE A 126 -7.85 -4.04 -27.45
N LYS A 127 -8.05 -4.90 -28.46
CA LYS A 127 -7.56 -4.70 -29.83
C LYS A 127 -8.46 -3.79 -30.67
N ARG A 128 -9.62 -3.36 -30.15
CA ARG A 128 -10.54 -2.49 -30.89
C ARG A 128 -9.92 -1.12 -31.14
N PRO A 129 -10.06 -0.54 -32.35
CA PRO A 129 -9.55 0.80 -32.65
C PRO A 129 -10.14 1.91 -31.76
N ASP A 130 -11.37 1.74 -31.26
CA ASP A 130 -12.05 2.71 -30.41
C ASP A 130 -11.91 2.42 -28.90
N PHE A 131 -11.24 1.33 -28.50
CA PHE A 131 -11.04 0.95 -27.09
C PHE A 131 -10.49 2.10 -26.25
N VAL A 132 -9.42 2.74 -26.75
CA VAL A 132 -8.76 3.85 -26.06
C VAL A 132 -9.67 5.06 -25.86
N LYS A 133 -10.70 5.24 -26.69
CA LYS A 133 -11.64 6.36 -26.53
C LYS A 133 -12.56 6.15 -25.33
N PHE A 134 -12.92 4.89 -25.04
CA PHE A 134 -13.69 4.57 -23.84
C PHE A 134 -12.85 4.81 -22.58
N PHE A 135 -11.65 4.24 -22.54
CA PHE A 135 -10.80 4.27 -21.34
C PHE A 135 -9.97 5.55 -21.17
N SER A 136 -10.05 6.51 -22.10
CA SER A 136 -9.57 7.88 -21.91
C SER A 136 -10.66 8.86 -21.45
N GLY A 137 -11.92 8.41 -21.36
CA GLY A 137 -13.08 9.27 -21.11
C GLY A 137 -13.54 10.10 -22.33
N ASN A 138 -12.98 9.85 -23.53
CA ASN A 138 -13.41 10.56 -24.75
C ASN A 138 -14.78 10.10 -25.27
N ARG A 139 -15.15 8.86 -24.95
CA ARG A 139 -16.45 8.25 -25.24
C ARG A 139 -16.94 7.57 -23.97
N PRO A 140 -18.19 7.80 -23.55
CA PRO A 140 -18.72 7.12 -22.38
C PRO A 140 -18.89 5.62 -22.65
N LEU A 141 -18.65 4.80 -21.64
CA LEU A 141 -19.07 3.40 -21.68
C LEU A 141 -20.62 3.37 -21.60
N PRO A 142 -21.31 2.55 -22.41
CA PRO A 142 -22.76 2.47 -22.35
C PRO A 142 -23.24 2.16 -20.92
N GLY A 143 -24.16 2.97 -20.39
CA GLY A 143 -24.70 2.80 -19.04
C GLY A 143 -23.87 3.41 -17.90
N SER A 144 -22.64 3.88 -18.15
CA SER A 144 -21.81 4.52 -17.12
C SER A 144 -22.43 5.81 -16.58
N GLN A 145 -22.18 6.11 -15.30
CA GLN A 145 -22.55 7.37 -14.66
C GLN A 145 -21.34 7.92 -13.90
N TYR A 146 -20.97 9.15 -14.20
CA TYR A 146 -19.73 9.72 -13.67
C TYR A 146 -19.99 10.52 -12.40
N ALA A 147 -19.20 10.24 -11.37
CA ALA A 147 -19.26 10.95 -10.09
C ALA A 147 -17.85 11.13 -9.51
N ALA A 148 -17.72 12.01 -8.51
CA ALA A 148 -16.50 12.18 -7.74
C ALA A 148 -16.85 12.04 -6.26
N HIS A 149 -16.07 11.26 -5.52
CA HIS A 149 -16.31 10.98 -4.11
C HIS A 149 -15.87 12.16 -3.23
N CYS A 150 -16.74 12.60 -2.32
CA CYS A 150 -16.40 13.52 -1.24
C CYS A 150 -15.84 12.75 -0.04
N TYR A 151 -14.64 13.11 0.40
CA TYR A 151 -14.06 12.60 1.63
C TYR A 151 -13.22 13.69 2.31
N ALA A 152 -12.85 13.47 3.56
CA ALA A 152 -11.89 14.27 4.31
C ALA A 152 -10.65 13.41 4.63
N GLY A 153 -9.71 13.94 5.41
CA GLY A 153 -8.52 13.16 5.79
C GLY A 153 -7.60 13.85 6.78
N HIS A 154 -6.83 13.06 7.52
CA HIS A 154 -5.64 13.50 8.23
C HIS A 154 -4.41 13.29 7.35
N GLN A 155 -3.83 14.38 6.86
CA GLN A 155 -2.61 14.36 6.08
C GLN A 155 -1.41 14.65 6.97
N PHE A 156 -0.45 13.72 6.99
CA PHE A 156 0.73 13.78 7.86
C PHE A 156 0.40 13.99 9.36
N GLY A 157 -0.76 13.47 9.80
CA GLY A 157 -1.23 13.57 11.19
C GLY A 157 -2.13 14.78 11.47
N TYR A 158 -2.26 15.73 10.54
CA TYR A 158 -3.07 16.93 10.70
C TYR A 158 -4.35 16.83 9.88
N PHE A 159 -5.49 17.24 10.45
CA PHE A 159 -6.74 17.23 9.71
C PHE A 159 -6.74 18.27 8.56
N SER A 160 -7.15 17.84 7.37
CA SER A 160 -7.13 18.66 6.15
C SER A 160 -8.49 19.24 5.77
N GLY A 161 -9.55 18.96 6.53
CA GLY A 161 -10.91 19.31 6.13
C GLY A 161 -11.34 18.53 4.88
N GLN A 162 -12.20 19.12 4.05
CA GLN A 162 -12.64 18.49 2.82
C GLN A 162 -11.48 18.26 1.83
N LEU A 163 -11.39 17.02 1.37
CA LEU A 163 -10.59 16.56 0.24
C LEU A 163 -11.56 16.10 -0.86
N GLY A 164 -11.53 14.81 -1.23
CA GLY A 164 -12.34 14.23 -2.28
C GLY A 164 -11.52 13.81 -3.51
N ASP A 165 -12.19 13.16 -4.45
CA ASP A 165 -11.63 12.69 -5.71
C ASP A 165 -11.26 13.88 -6.62
N GLY A 166 -10.15 14.56 -6.30
CA GLY A 166 -9.70 15.76 -7.01
C GLY A 166 -9.06 15.50 -8.38
N ALA A 167 -8.72 14.25 -8.67
CA ALA A 167 -8.21 13.80 -9.97
C ALA A 167 -8.68 12.37 -10.28
N ALA A 168 -9.72 11.92 -9.60
CA ALA A 168 -10.35 10.63 -9.83
C ALA A 168 -11.83 10.85 -10.14
N MET A 169 -12.45 9.90 -10.84
CA MET A 169 -13.87 9.92 -11.17
C MET A 169 -14.38 8.49 -11.15
N TYR A 170 -15.37 8.23 -10.31
CA TYR A 170 -16.26 7.07 -10.42
C TYR A 170 -16.87 7.03 -11.83
N ILE A 171 -16.86 5.85 -12.46
CA ILE A 171 -17.46 5.59 -13.77
C ILE A 171 -18.75 4.79 -13.61
N GLY A 172 -18.78 3.90 -12.63
CA GLY A 172 -19.88 2.98 -12.42
C GLY A 172 -19.46 1.74 -11.64
N GLU A 173 -20.46 0.97 -11.22
CA GLU A 173 -20.27 -0.35 -10.60
C GLU A 173 -20.79 -1.43 -11.54
N VAL A 174 -20.03 -2.49 -11.76
CA VAL A 174 -20.44 -3.66 -12.54
C VAL A 174 -20.64 -4.83 -11.59
N VAL A 175 -21.71 -5.60 -11.80
CA VAL A 175 -21.87 -6.93 -11.19
C VAL A 175 -21.47 -7.96 -12.23
N ASN A 176 -20.38 -8.67 -11.96
CA ASN A 176 -19.89 -9.69 -12.87
C ASN A 176 -20.75 -10.97 -12.81
N SER A 177 -20.45 -11.89 -13.70
CA SER A 177 -21.09 -13.20 -13.83
C SER A 177 -20.98 -14.08 -12.58
N ALA A 178 -20.01 -13.82 -11.71
CA ALA A 178 -19.85 -14.47 -10.40
C ALA A 178 -20.70 -13.81 -9.30
N GLY A 179 -21.44 -12.74 -9.61
CA GLY A 179 -22.21 -11.97 -8.66
C GLY A 179 -21.37 -11.01 -7.81
N GLU A 180 -20.11 -10.79 -8.18
CA GLU A 180 -19.21 -9.87 -7.49
C GLU A 180 -19.38 -8.45 -8.02
N ARG A 181 -19.33 -7.46 -7.13
CA ARG A 181 -19.44 -6.05 -7.46
C ARG A 181 -18.06 -5.41 -7.58
N TRP A 182 -17.86 -4.66 -8.65
CA TRP A 182 -16.62 -3.94 -8.95
C TRP A 182 -16.91 -2.50 -9.35
N GLU A 183 -16.39 -1.55 -8.57
CA GLU A 183 -16.36 -0.13 -8.89
C GLU A 183 -15.20 0.16 -9.85
N LEU A 184 -15.49 0.92 -10.91
CA LEU A 184 -14.48 1.46 -11.82
C LEU A 184 -14.27 2.95 -11.56
N GLN A 185 -13.00 3.38 -11.57
CA GLN A 185 -12.63 4.80 -11.52
C GLN A 185 -11.65 5.15 -12.63
N PHE A 186 -11.82 6.33 -13.24
CA PHE A 186 -10.72 6.98 -13.95
C PHE A 186 -9.89 7.79 -12.98
N LYS A 187 -8.56 7.80 -13.16
CA LYS A 187 -7.67 8.77 -12.51
C LYS A 187 -6.95 9.57 -13.59
N GLY A 188 -7.06 10.90 -13.55
CA GLY A 188 -6.55 11.82 -14.57
C GLY A 188 -7.58 12.28 -15.61
N ALA A 189 -8.87 11.96 -15.42
CA ALA A 189 -9.93 12.28 -16.37
C ALA A 189 -10.40 13.76 -16.33
N GLY A 190 -9.82 14.62 -15.49
CA GLY A 190 -10.13 16.05 -15.48
C GLY A 190 -10.55 16.57 -14.10
N PRO A 191 -10.90 17.86 -14.02
CA PRO A 191 -11.24 18.51 -12.76
C PRO A 191 -12.60 18.05 -12.20
N THR A 192 -12.74 18.17 -10.90
CA THR A 192 -13.94 17.88 -10.11
C THR A 192 -14.12 18.99 -9.06
N PRO A 193 -15.26 19.03 -8.32
CA PRO A 193 -15.42 19.94 -7.17
C PRO A 193 -14.31 19.84 -6.10
N TYR A 194 -13.52 18.76 -6.13
CA TYR A 194 -12.51 18.41 -5.15
C TYR A 194 -11.08 18.64 -5.64
N SER A 195 -10.89 19.18 -6.86
CA SER A 195 -9.55 19.38 -7.44
C SER A 195 -8.71 20.43 -6.72
N ARG A 196 -9.30 21.25 -5.85
CA ARG A 196 -8.61 22.35 -5.15
C ARG A 196 -7.91 23.27 -6.17
N ALA A 197 -6.60 23.42 -6.07
CA ALA A 197 -5.77 24.20 -7.01
C ALA A 197 -5.18 23.34 -8.15
N ALA A 198 -5.47 22.03 -8.19
CA ALA A 198 -5.00 21.13 -9.24
C ALA A 198 -5.93 21.12 -10.45
N ASP A 199 -5.43 20.62 -11.59
CA ASP A 199 -6.17 20.53 -12.86
C ASP A 199 -6.96 19.22 -13.04
N GLY A 200 -6.95 18.34 -12.03
CA GLY A 200 -7.58 17.01 -12.09
C GLY A 200 -6.97 16.02 -13.08
N ARG A 201 -5.78 16.32 -13.63
CA ARG A 201 -5.06 15.46 -14.59
C ARG A 201 -3.89 14.73 -13.94
N LYS A 202 -3.49 13.61 -14.56
CA LYS A 202 -2.29 12.84 -14.21
C LYS A 202 -1.34 12.77 -15.39
N VAL A 203 -0.08 12.46 -15.11
CA VAL A 203 1.00 12.39 -16.10
C VAL A 203 1.44 10.95 -16.33
N LEU A 204 2.14 10.70 -17.43
CA LEU A 204 2.57 9.36 -17.84
C LEU A 204 3.38 8.65 -16.74
N ARG A 205 4.42 9.30 -16.19
CA ARG A 205 5.29 8.70 -15.16
C ARG A 205 4.54 8.19 -13.92
N SER A 206 3.62 8.99 -13.37
CA SER A 206 2.85 8.60 -12.18
C SER A 206 1.80 7.54 -12.50
N SER A 207 1.21 7.62 -13.70
CA SER A 207 0.22 6.66 -14.18
C SER A 207 0.82 5.27 -14.43
N VAL A 208 2.01 5.20 -15.05
CA VAL A 208 2.74 3.94 -15.27
C VAL A 208 3.12 3.30 -13.93
N ARG A 209 3.62 4.09 -12.96
CA ARG A 209 3.94 3.59 -11.62
C ARG A 209 2.73 3.00 -10.91
N GLU A 210 1.60 3.72 -10.89
CA GLU A 210 0.37 3.25 -10.26
C GLU A 210 -0.17 1.98 -10.94
N PHE A 211 -0.20 1.96 -12.28
CA PHE A 211 -0.63 0.81 -13.07
C PHE A 211 0.23 -0.44 -12.77
N LEU A 212 1.56 -0.33 -12.90
CA LEU A 212 2.46 -1.47 -12.69
C LEU A 212 2.46 -1.95 -11.24
N CYS A 213 2.43 -1.04 -10.26
CA CYS A 213 2.50 -1.43 -8.86
C CYS A 213 1.21 -2.08 -8.36
N SER A 214 0.06 -1.61 -8.86
CA SER A 214 -1.24 -2.23 -8.60
C SER A 214 -1.23 -3.72 -9.02
N GLU A 215 -0.80 -4.00 -10.24
CA GLU A 215 -0.75 -5.38 -10.73
C GLU A 215 0.37 -6.20 -10.07
N ALA A 216 1.54 -5.60 -9.82
CA ALA A 216 2.62 -6.27 -9.07
C ALA A 216 2.15 -6.73 -7.69
N MET A 217 1.44 -5.87 -6.94
CA MET A 217 0.92 -6.22 -5.61
C MET A 217 -0.12 -7.33 -5.67
N TYR A 218 -0.99 -7.33 -6.69
CA TYR A 218 -1.94 -8.42 -6.92
C TYR A 218 -1.23 -9.76 -7.16
N HIS A 219 -0.21 -9.79 -8.02
CA HIS A 219 0.54 -11.01 -8.33
C HIS A 219 1.47 -11.47 -7.19
N LEU A 220 1.88 -10.55 -6.29
CA LEU A 220 2.51 -10.87 -5.02
C LEU A 220 1.54 -11.45 -3.98
N GLY A 221 0.23 -11.43 -4.25
CA GLY A 221 -0.81 -11.88 -3.34
C GLY A 221 -1.14 -10.88 -2.22
N VAL A 222 -0.75 -9.61 -2.36
CA VAL A 222 -1.11 -8.55 -1.43
C VAL A 222 -2.45 -7.93 -1.84
N PRO A 223 -3.43 -7.79 -0.93
CA PRO A 223 -4.71 -7.17 -1.26
C PRO A 223 -4.51 -5.75 -1.80
N THR A 224 -5.10 -5.46 -2.97
CA THR A 224 -4.91 -4.19 -3.67
C THR A 224 -6.05 -3.85 -4.62
N THR A 225 -6.24 -2.55 -4.86
CA THR A 225 -6.90 -2.04 -6.06
C THR A 225 -6.20 -2.54 -7.32
N ARG A 226 -6.95 -2.80 -8.39
CA ARG A 226 -6.47 -3.32 -9.67
C ARG A 226 -6.40 -2.21 -10.71
N ALA A 227 -5.55 -2.37 -11.72
CA ALA A 227 -5.40 -1.39 -12.79
C ALA A 227 -5.76 -2.00 -14.14
N GLY A 228 -6.89 -1.60 -14.72
CA GLY A 228 -7.38 -2.12 -15.99
C GLY A 228 -6.59 -1.62 -17.19
N THR A 229 -6.38 -0.31 -17.28
CA THR A 229 -5.73 0.33 -18.44
C THR A 229 -4.87 1.53 -18.04
N CYS A 230 -3.84 1.82 -18.84
CA CYS A 230 -3.09 3.07 -18.82
C CYS A 230 -3.11 3.67 -20.23
N VAL A 231 -3.77 4.83 -20.39
CA VAL A 231 -3.99 5.49 -21.68
C VAL A 231 -3.37 6.88 -21.64
N THR A 232 -2.35 7.11 -22.45
CA THR A 232 -1.70 8.42 -22.60
C THR A 232 -2.31 9.23 -23.73
N SER A 233 -1.89 10.48 -23.92
CA SER A 233 -2.46 11.39 -24.91
C SER A 233 -1.48 12.47 -25.36
N ASP A 234 -1.82 13.20 -26.41
CA ASP A 234 -1.07 14.38 -26.86
C ASP A 234 -1.39 15.63 -26.05
N THR A 235 -2.49 15.64 -25.28
CA THR A 235 -2.82 16.74 -24.37
C THR A 235 -1.69 16.95 -23.36
N ARG A 236 -1.24 18.21 -23.20
CA ARG A 236 -0.09 18.56 -22.35
C ARG A 236 -0.47 19.39 -21.13
N ILE A 237 -0.04 18.94 -19.96
CA ILE A 237 -0.24 19.61 -18.67
C ILE A 237 1.08 20.02 -18.04
N VAL A 238 1.06 21.12 -17.29
CA VAL A 238 2.26 21.66 -16.64
C VAL A 238 2.49 20.93 -15.31
N ARG A 239 3.71 20.45 -15.09
CA ARG A 239 4.14 19.84 -13.83
C ARG A 239 5.55 20.24 -13.53
N ASP A 240 5.87 20.31 -12.25
CA ASP A 240 7.24 20.35 -11.74
C ASP A 240 7.55 18.95 -11.19
N PRO A 241 8.33 18.11 -11.91
CA PRO A 241 8.57 16.73 -11.51
C PRO A 241 9.38 16.60 -10.23
N LEU A 242 10.26 17.57 -9.96
CA LEU A 242 11.21 17.55 -8.84
C LEU A 242 10.86 18.56 -7.74
N TYR A 243 9.84 19.39 -7.95
CA TYR A 243 9.46 20.49 -7.06
C TYR A 243 10.60 21.51 -6.86
N ASP A 244 11.44 21.70 -7.88
CA ASP A 244 12.61 22.57 -7.86
C ASP A 244 12.37 23.93 -8.56
N GLY A 245 11.13 24.19 -8.97
CA GLY A 245 10.71 25.37 -9.73
C GLY A 245 10.78 25.20 -11.25
N ASN A 246 11.31 24.09 -11.77
CA ASN A 246 11.50 23.85 -13.20
C ASN A 246 10.31 23.10 -13.80
N ALA A 247 9.20 23.83 -14.02
CA ALA A 247 8.00 23.24 -14.59
C ALA A 247 8.18 22.87 -16.08
N ILE A 248 7.77 21.64 -16.43
CA ILE A 248 7.76 21.10 -17.80
C ILE A 248 6.34 20.73 -18.24
N ARG A 249 6.16 20.48 -19.55
CA ARG A 249 4.89 20.03 -20.12
C ARG A 249 4.89 18.52 -20.34
N GLU A 250 4.14 17.80 -19.52
CA GLU A 250 4.01 16.35 -19.57
C GLU A 250 2.71 15.90 -20.27
N ARG A 251 2.67 14.66 -20.78
CA ARG A 251 1.45 14.08 -21.40
C ARG A 251 0.39 13.79 -20.34
N ALA A 252 -0.83 14.28 -20.56
CA ALA A 252 -1.98 13.87 -19.77
C ALA A 252 -2.24 12.38 -19.99
N THR A 253 -2.42 11.64 -18.91
CA THR A 253 -2.61 10.19 -18.92
C THR A 253 -3.75 9.84 -17.99
N VAL A 254 -4.59 8.90 -18.42
CA VAL A 254 -5.74 8.38 -17.68
C VAL A 254 -5.48 6.91 -17.37
N ILE A 255 -5.65 6.53 -16.10
CA ILE A 255 -5.68 5.12 -15.70
C ILE A 255 -7.09 4.70 -15.31
N THR A 256 -7.42 3.44 -15.57
CA THR A 256 -8.65 2.83 -15.06
C THR A 256 -8.31 1.98 -13.85
N ARG A 257 -8.84 2.35 -12.69
CA ARG A 257 -8.73 1.60 -11.44
C ARG A 257 -9.99 0.76 -11.25
N ILE A 258 -9.83 -0.42 -10.67
CA ILE A 258 -10.92 -1.37 -10.40
C ILE A 258 -10.76 -1.88 -8.97
N ALA A 259 -11.82 -1.80 -8.16
CA ALA A 259 -11.85 -2.33 -6.81
C ALA A 259 -13.29 -2.66 -6.40
N PRO A 260 -13.52 -3.47 -5.35
CA PRO A 260 -14.89 -3.66 -4.86
C PRO A 260 -15.52 -2.33 -4.40
N THR A 261 -14.69 -1.44 -3.82
CA THR A 261 -15.06 -0.07 -3.50
C THR A 261 -13.82 0.79 -3.32
N PHE A 262 -13.97 2.10 -3.53
CA PHE A 262 -12.98 3.12 -3.16
C PHE A 262 -13.38 3.94 -1.92
N LEU A 263 -14.30 3.42 -1.09
CA LEU A 263 -14.55 3.95 0.25
C LEU A 263 -13.32 3.82 1.14
N ARG A 264 -13.08 4.86 1.96
CA ARG A 264 -11.84 5.06 2.71
C ARG A 264 -12.16 5.40 4.15
N PHE A 265 -11.16 5.42 5.04
CA PHE A 265 -11.38 5.93 6.39
C PHE A 265 -11.80 7.41 6.33
N GLY A 266 -11.13 8.19 5.47
CA GLY A 266 -11.47 9.58 5.17
C GLY A 266 -12.90 9.84 4.70
N SER A 267 -13.58 8.84 4.12
CA SER A 267 -15.00 8.96 3.75
C SER A 267 -15.89 9.23 4.95
N PHE A 268 -15.55 8.65 6.10
CA PHE A 268 -16.29 8.82 7.36
C PHE A 268 -15.83 10.07 8.13
N GLU A 269 -14.70 10.67 7.76
CA GLU A 269 -14.17 11.87 8.41
C GLU A 269 -14.84 13.16 7.93
N ILE A 270 -15.77 13.09 6.96
CA ILE A 270 -16.52 14.25 6.49
C ILE A 270 -17.41 14.88 7.57
N PHE A 271 -17.67 14.14 8.65
CA PHE A 271 -18.43 14.58 9.83
C PHE A 271 -17.54 15.11 10.96
N LYS A 272 -16.22 15.18 10.79
CA LYS A 272 -15.31 15.58 11.88
C LYS A 272 -15.55 17.04 12.27
N PRO A 273 -15.94 17.32 13.54
CA PRO A 273 -16.07 18.68 14.04
C PRO A 273 -14.76 19.45 13.95
N THR A 274 -14.83 20.77 14.13
CA THR A 274 -13.66 21.66 14.07
C THR A 274 -12.50 21.11 14.88
N ASP A 275 -11.41 20.83 14.18
CA ASP A 275 -10.20 20.27 14.75
C ASP A 275 -9.45 21.37 15.52
N SER A 276 -9.15 21.12 16.80
CA SER A 276 -8.56 22.13 17.67
C SER A 276 -7.13 22.54 17.28
N GLN A 277 -6.41 21.69 16.54
CA GLN A 277 -5.05 21.98 16.11
C GLN A 277 -5.01 22.75 14.80
N THR A 278 -5.86 22.38 13.84
CA THR A 278 -5.83 22.94 12.48
C THR A 278 -6.90 23.99 12.22
N GLY A 279 -7.93 24.08 13.06
CA GLY A 279 -9.11 24.92 12.85
C GLY A 279 -10.01 24.47 11.70
N ARG A 280 -9.71 23.32 11.06
CA ARG A 280 -10.46 22.80 9.91
C ARG A 280 -11.63 21.92 10.35
N THR A 281 -12.65 21.87 9.51
CA THR A 281 -13.91 21.18 9.78
C THR A 281 -14.28 20.29 8.60
N GLY A 282 -14.89 19.13 8.86
CA GLY A 282 -15.46 18.28 7.82
C GLY A 282 -16.63 18.98 7.11
N PRO A 283 -16.86 18.73 5.81
CA PRO A 283 -17.90 19.43 5.05
C PRO A 283 -19.34 19.09 5.50
N SER A 284 -19.55 17.95 6.17
CA SER A 284 -20.88 17.45 6.56
C SER A 284 -21.10 17.40 8.07
N VAL A 285 -20.33 18.17 8.85
CA VAL A 285 -20.53 18.28 10.31
C VAL A 285 -21.97 18.66 10.65
N GLY A 286 -22.55 17.96 11.63
CA GLY A 286 -23.93 18.17 12.06
C GLY A 286 -24.99 17.40 11.24
N ARG A 287 -24.56 16.59 10.26
CA ARG A 287 -25.43 15.71 9.45
C ARG A 287 -25.22 14.22 9.71
N GLU A 288 -24.60 13.87 10.83
CA GLU A 288 -24.29 12.49 11.20
C GLU A 288 -25.55 11.62 11.22
N ALA A 289 -26.62 12.11 11.87
CA ALA A 289 -27.89 11.40 12.00
C ALA A 289 -28.57 11.12 10.65
N GLU A 290 -28.33 11.97 9.65
CA GLU A 290 -28.90 11.84 8.31
C GLU A 290 -28.09 10.88 7.43
N MET A 291 -26.75 10.98 7.48
CA MET A 291 -25.88 10.35 6.48
C MET A 291 -25.10 9.15 7.00
N LEU A 292 -24.57 9.21 8.23
CA LEU A 292 -23.62 8.21 8.73
C LEU A 292 -24.23 6.80 8.81
N PRO A 293 -25.48 6.60 9.30
CA PRO A 293 -26.14 5.29 9.23
C PRO A 293 -26.27 4.76 7.81
N ALA A 294 -26.66 5.59 6.85
CA ALA A 294 -26.78 5.18 5.45
C ALA A 294 -25.44 4.71 4.87
N MET A 295 -24.34 5.43 5.18
CA MET A 295 -22.99 5.05 4.79
C MET A 295 -22.54 3.73 5.44
N LEU A 296 -22.79 3.54 6.74
CA LEU A 296 -22.44 2.31 7.45
C LEU A 296 -23.26 1.12 6.95
N HIS A 297 -24.57 1.28 6.79
CA HIS A 297 -25.44 0.22 6.27
C HIS A 297 -25.03 -0.18 4.85
N HIS A 298 -24.81 0.78 3.95
CA HIS A 298 -24.32 0.51 2.60
C HIS A 298 -22.99 -0.25 2.64
N THR A 299 -22.03 0.24 3.43
CA THR A 299 -20.68 -0.35 3.53
C THR A 299 -20.74 -1.79 4.03
N ILE A 300 -21.46 -2.02 5.14
CA ILE A 300 -21.51 -3.33 5.80
C ILE A 300 -22.33 -4.31 4.96
N ARG A 301 -23.51 -3.91 4.48
CA ARG A 301 -24.37 -4.78 3.68
C ARG A 301 -23.69 -5.20 2.38
N THR A 302 -22.95 -4.30 1.73
CA THR A 302 -22.36 -4.55 0.41
C THR A 302 -21.01 -5.27 0.52
N TYR A 303 -20.14 -4.87 1.45
CA TYR A 303 -18.75 -5.33 1.50
C TYR A 303 -18.43 -6.25 2.69
N TYR A 304 -19.35 -6.36 3.65
CA TYR A 304 -19.29 -7.29 4.79
C TYR A 304 -20.62 -8.07 4.94
N PRO A 305 -21.14 -8.68 3.86
CA PRO A 305 -22.49 -9.27 3.86
C PRO A 305 -22.62 -10.40 4.89
N HIS A 306 -21.54 -11.08 5.25
CA HIS A 306 -21.53 -12.09 6.31
C HIS A 306 -21.85 -11.49 7.68
N LEU A 307 -21.29 -10.31 8.02
CA LEU A 307 -21.62 -9.61 9.26
C LEU A 307 -23.04 -9.06 9.24
N TRP A 308 -23.47 -8.53 8.09
CA TRP A 308 -24.85 -8.07 7.92
C TRP A 308 -25.84 -9.20 8.20
N ALA A 309 -25.60 -10.40 7.67
CA ALA A 309 -26.44 -11.57 7.90
C ALA A 309 -26.35 -12.08 9.35
N GLU A 310 -25.14 -12.25 9.89
CA GLU A 310 -24.90 -12.79 11.24
C GLU A 310 -25.59 -11.97 12.34
N HIS A 311 -25.59 -10.64 12.20
CA HIS A 311 -26.20 -9.72 13.17
C HIS A 311 -27.63 -9.30 12.81
N GLY A 312 -28.27 -9.96 11.84
CA GLY A 312 -29.67 -9.70 11.50
C GLY A 312 -29.94 -8.32 10.92
N GLY A 313 -29.02 -7.79 10.10
CA GLY A 313 -29.08 -6.45 9.52
C GLY A 313 -30.39 -6.14 8.79
N ASP A 314 -30.98 -7.10 8.07
CA ASP A 314 -32.29 -6.92 7.41
C ASP A 314 -33.42 -6.75 8.43
N ALA A 315 -33.39 -7.51 9.53
CA ALA A 315 -34.37 -7.38 10.60
C ALA A 315 -34.19 -6.05 11.35
N LEU A 316 -32.94 -5.64 11.61
CA LEU A 316 -32.63 -4.33 12.20
C LEU A 316 -33.14 -3.19 11.32
N ALA A 317 -32.87 -3.23 10.01
CA ALA A 317 -33.33 -2.25 9.05
C ALA A 317 -34.87 -2.21 8.94
N ALA A 318 -35.55 -3.36 8.96
CA ALA A 318 -37.02 -3.43 8.94
C ALA A 318 -37.66 -2.96 10.24
N SER A 319 -36.98 -3.17 11.37
CA SER A 319 -37.46 -2.83 12.71
C SER A 319 -37.27 -1.35 13.06
N HIS A 320 -36.83 -0.50 12.12
CA HIS A 320 -36.36 0.87 12.36
C HIS A 320 -37.33 1.69 13.21
N ARG A 321 -37.16 1.61 14.53
CA ARG A 321 -37.78 2.52 15.49
C ARG A 321 -36.82 3.67 15.63
N ALA A 322 -37.26 4.86 15.21
CA ALA A 322 -36.55 6.10 15.51
C ALA A 322 -36.15 6.12 17.00
N GLY A 323 -34.86 6.22 17.30
CA GLY A 323 -34.33 6.34 18.66
C GLY A 323 -33.76 5.08 19.33
N ASN A 324 -33.51 3.96 18.63
CA ASN A 324 -32.78 2.80 19.19
C ASN A 324 -31.44 2.53 18.47
N GLU A 325 -30.56 3.52 18.48
CA GLU A 325 -29.22 3.44 17.86
C GLU A 325 -28.36 2.32 18.49
N ASP A 326 -28.56 2.05 19.79
CA ASP A 326 -27.88 1.00 20.53
C ASP A 326 -28.06 -0.41 19.92
N ALA A 327 -29.17 -0.65 19.21
CA ALA A 327 -29.44 -1.93 18.55
C ALA A 327 -28.43 -2.26 17.44
N TRP A 328 -27.80 -1.26 16.84
CA TRP A 328 -26.82 -1.43 15.76
C TRP A 328 -25.39 -1.65 16.28
N HIS A 329 -25.12 -1.35 17.55
CA HIS A 329 -23.78 -1.43 18.14
C HIS A 329 -23.09 -2.79 17.95
N PRO A 330 -23.75 -3.95 18.10
CA PRO A 330 -23.11 -5.25 17.87
C PRO A 330 -22.58 -5.40 16.43
N LEU A 331 -23.37 -5.01 15.43
CA LEU A 331 -22.99 -5.07 14.01
C LEU A 331 -21.84 -4.10 13.72
N TYR A 332 -21.93 -2.85 14.17
CA TYR A 332 -20.88 -1.84 13.96
C TYR A 332 -19.57 -2.21 14.66
N ARG A 333 -19.65 -2.78 15.86
CA ARG A 333 -18.50 -3.30 16.58
C ARG A 333 -17.82 -4.43 15.80
N ALA A 334 -18.59 -5.41 15.32
CA ALA A 334 -18.06 -6.53 14.55
C ALA A 334 -17.41 -6.06 13.23
N TRP A 335 -18.06 -5.14 12.53
CA TRP A 335 -17.53 -4.50 11.33
C TRP A 335 -16.21 -3.77 11.61
N PHE A 336 -16.18 -2.91 12.62
CA PHE A 336 -14.97 -2.16 12.97
C PHE A 336 -13.82 -3.11 13.35
N GLY A 337 -14.08 -4.14 14.16
CA GLY A 337 -13.08 -5.16 14.48
C GLY A 337 -12.57 -5.91 13.25
N GLU A 338 -13.40 -6.12 12.23
CA GLU A 338 -12.95 -6.71 10.97
C GLU A 338 -12.11 -5.75 10.12
N VAL A 339 -12.48 -4.47 10.03
CA VAL A 339 -11.65 -3.44 9.37
C VAL A 339 -10.25 -3.41 10.02
N VAL A 340 -10.18 -3.37 11.35
CA VAL A 340 -8.92 -3.39 12.11
C VAL A 340 -8.07 -4.62 11.77
N ARG A 341 -8.66 -5.82 11.77
CA ARG A 341 -7.94 -7.07 11.45
C ARG A 341 -7.44 -7.11 10.00
N ARG A 342 -8.26 -6.63 9.05
CA ARG A 342 -7.87 -6.55 7.63
C ARG A 342 -6.72 -5.57 7.43
N THR A 343 -6.77 -4.40 8.07
CA THR A 343 -5.68 -3.41 8.01
C THR A 343 -4.38 -3.95 8.64
N ALA A 344 -4.45 -4.61 9.80
CA ALA A 344 -3.28 -5.24 10.44
C ALA A 344 -2.64 -6.32 9.55
N SER A 345 -3.48 -7.14 8.91
CA SER A 345 -3.02 -8.19 7.99
C SER A 345 -2.41 -7.61 6.71
N LEU A 346 -2.98 -6.53 6.19
CA LEU A 346 -2.48 -5.83 5.00
C LEU A 346 -1.08 -5.26 5.24
N VAL A 347 -0.87 -4.51 6.33
CA VAL A 347 0.45 -3.94 6.61
C VAL A 347 1.47 -5.02 6.95
N ALA A 348 1.08 -6.12 7.60
CA ALA A 348 1.97 -7.28 7.77
C ALA A 348 2.43 -7.85 6.42
N ALA A 349 1.57 -7.87 5.41
CA ALA A 349 1.94 -8.28 4.05
C ALA A 349 2.90 -7.28 3.39
N TRP A 350 2.70 -5.97 3.58
CA TRP A 350 3.64 -4.93 3.11
C TRP A 350 5.03 -5.11 3.71
N GLN A 351 5.11 -5.32 5.03
CA GLN A 351 6.40 -5.60 5.69
C GLN A 351 7.02 -6.90 5.14
N ALA A 352 6.25 -7.96 4.96
CA ALA A 352 6.80 -9.23 4.49
C ALA A 352 7.42 -9.18 3.06
N VAL A 353 6.93 -8.28 2.20
CA VAL A 353 7.47 -8.09 0.83
C VAL A 353 8.42 -6.90 0.71
N GLY A 354 8.70 -6.19 1.81
CA GLY A 354 9.59 -5.03 1.80
C GLY A 354 9.00 -3.86 1.01
N TRP A 355 7.70 -3.60 1.12
CA TRP A 355 7.03 -2.50 0.42
C TRP A 355 6.72 -1.34 1.37
N CYS A 356 6.97 -0.12 0.90
CA CYS A 356 6.73 1.13 1.61
C CYS A 356 5.75 2.02 0.80
N HIS A 357 4.65 2.44 1.43
CA HIS A 357 3.58 3.20 0.79
C HIS A 357 3.93 4.68 0.56
N GLY A 358 4.60 5.31 1.53
CA GLY A 358 5.04 6.71 1.48
C GLY A 358 3.99 7.79 1.78
N VAL A 359 2.69 7.48 1.78
CA VAL A 359 1.60 8.45 2.07
C VAL A 359 0.43 7.77 2.78
N LEU A 360 0.65 7.31 4.01
CA LEU A 360 -0.36 6.62 4.83
C LEU A 360 -1.28 7.58 5.58
N ASN A 361 -1.86 8.55 4.86
CA ASN A 361 -2.92 9.40 5.36
C ASN A 361 -4.22 8.59 5.51
N THR A 362 -5.17 9.04 6.35
CA THR A 362 -6.47 8.35 6.52
C THR A 362 -7.31 8.34 5.24
N ASP A 363 -7.14 9.33 4.37
CA ASP A 363 -7.75 9.35 3.04
C ASP A 363 -7.12 8.35 2.06
N ASN A 364 -6.04 7.66 2.41
CA ASN A 364 -5.46 6.56 1.62
C ASN A 364 -5.61 5.19 2.32
N MET A 365 -6.45 5.09 3.34
CA MET A 365 -6.77 3.82 4.00
C MET A 365 -8.09 3.29 3.47
N SER A 366 -8.05 2.20 2.71
CA SER A 366 -9.27 1.55 2.21
C SER A 366 -10.11 0.98 3.36
N ILE A 367 -11.44 1.15 3.28
CA ILE A 367 -12.34 0.59 4.28
C ILE A 367 -12.34 -0.95 4.27
N ILE A 368 -12.03 -1.58 3.13
CA ILE A 368 -12.03 -3.04 2.96
C ILE A 368 -10.66 -3.71 3.14
N GLY A 369 -9.63 -2.93 3.51
CA GLY A 369 -8.28 -3.46 3.76
C GLY A 369 -7.52 -3.86 2.50
N VAL A 370 -7.59 -3.05 1.45
CA VAL A 370 -6.75 -3.18 0.25
C VAL A 370 -5.77 -2.00 0.11
N THR A 371 -4.63 -2.25 -0.54
CA THR A 371 -3.69 -1.19 -0.94
C THR A 371 -4.34 -0.28 -1.99
N ILE A 372 -4.27 1.04 -1.79
CA ILE A 372 -4.91 2.06 -2.64
C ILE A 372 -3.97 3.27 -2.79
N ASP A 373 -4.12 4.03 -3.86
CA ASP A 373 -3.42 5.31 -4.09
C ASP A 373 -1.89 5.23 -4.09
N TYR A 374 -1.39 4.51 -5.10
CA TYR A 374 0.04 4.47 -5.44
C TYR A 374 0.57 5.83 -5.88
N GLY A 375 1.36 6.47 -5.02
CA GLY A 375 2.08 7.69 -5.33
C GLY A 375 3.60 7.48 -5.22
N PRO A 376 4.26 8.08 -4.21
CA PRO A 376 5.69 7.90 -3.98
C PRO A 376 5.97 6.63 -3.16
N PHE A 377 5.49 5.47 -3.62
CA PHE A 377 5.79 4.18 -3.00
C PHE A 377 7.20 3.70 -3.36
N GLY A 378 7.71 2.70 -2.65
CA GLY A 378 8.95 1.99 -3.02
C GLY A 378 8.99 0.57 -2.47
N PHE A 379 9.52 -0.36 -3.25
CA PHE A 379 10.04 -1.62 -2.72
C PHE A 379 11.47 -1.39 -2.23
N LEU A 380 11.83 -2.00 -1.11
CA LEU A 380 13.20 -1.96 -0.59
C LEU A 380 14.14 -2.68 -1.57
N ASP A 381 15.20 -1.97 -1.96
CA ASP A 381 16.37 -2.58 -2.58
C ASP A 381 17.23 -3.20 -1.47
N ALA A 382 18.16 -2.43 -0.91
CA ALA A 382 18.80 -2.74 0.36
C ALA A 382 17.79 -2.59 1.52
N TYR A 383 17.87 -3.47 2.52
CA TYR A 383 17.06 -3.33 3.72
C TYR A 383 17.52 -2.11 4.54
N ASP A 384 16.63 -1.14 4.66
CA ASP A 384 16.74 -0.01 5.57
C ASP A 384 15.41 0.15 6.32
N PRO A 385 15.37 -0.10 7.65
CA PRO A 385 14.13 0.07 8.41
C PRO A 385 13.63 1.52 8.41
N ASN A 386 14.52 2.49 8.21
CA ASN A 386 14.23 3.92 8.17
C ASN A 386 14.02 4.44 6.74
N HIS A 387 13.85 3.56 5.75
CA HIS A 387 13.64 3.95 4.37
C HIS A 387 12.41 4.85 4.22
N VAL A 388 12.61 6.02 3.63
CA VAL A 388 11.57 6.97 3.23
C VAL A 388 11.48 6.96 1.71
N CYS A 389 10.36 6.49 1.17
CA CYS A 389 10.14 6.48 -0.28
C CYS A 389 9.52 7.78 -0.81
N ASN A 390 9.02 8.64 0.08
CA ASN A 390 8.42 9.92 -0.26
C ASN A 390 9.38 11.09 -0.01
N GLY A 391 9.81 11.74 -1.09
CA GLY A 391 10.71 12.90 -1.01
C GLY A 391 10.12 14.13 -0.30
N SER A 392 8.82 14.16 -0.02
CA SER A 392 8.17 15.22 0.79
C SER A 392 7.94 14.82 2.25
N ASP A 393 8.36 13.63 2.67
CA ASP A 393 8.27 13.16 4.07
C ASP A 393 9.59 13.41 4.81
N ASP A 394 9.96 14.69 4.96
CA ASP A 394 11.22 15.11 5.60
C ASP A 394 11.34 14.56 7.04
N GLY A 395 10.21 14.50 7.75
CA GLY A 395 10.11 14.00 9.11
C GLY A 395 10.11 12.47 9.24
N GLY A 396 10.07 11.71 8.13
CA GLY A 396 10.06 10.25 8.15
C GLY A 396 8.85 9.63 8.85
N ARG A 397 7.68 10.28 8.77
CA ARG A 397 6.43 9.79 9.39
C ARG A 397 6.02 8.43 8.80
N TYR A 398 6.26 8.23 7.52
CA TYR A 398 5.85 7.04 6.77
C TYR A 398 7.04 6.17 6.35
N THR A 399 8.07 6.10 7.20
CA THR A 399 9.16 5.14 7.03
C THR A 399 8.66 3.70 6.97
N TYR A 400 9.42 2.82 6.33
CA TYR A 400 9.10 1.40 6.24
C TYR A 400 8.79 0.77 7.62
N LYS A 401 9.59 1.05 8.65
CA LYS A 401 9.33 0.53 10.01
C LYS A 401 8.09 1.10 10.68
N ALA A 402 7.68 2.33 10.33
CA ALA A 402 6.58 3.03 10.99
C ALA A 402 5.20 2.63 10.47
N GLN A 403 5.10 1.99 9.29
CA GLN A 403 3.82 1.67 8.65
C GLN A 403 2.83 0.93 9.58
N PRO A 404 3.24 -0.09 10.38
CA PRO A 404 2.32 -0.77 11.30
C PRO A 404 1.71 0.17 12.34
N ASP A 405 2.50 1.04 12.96
CA ASP A 405 2.01 1.98 13.98
C ASP A 405 1.12 3.08 13.37
N ILE A 406 1.47 3.55 12.16
CA ILE A 406 0.65 4.52 11.44
C ILE A 406 -0.69 3.92 11.03
N CYS A 407 -0.73 2.67 10.58
CA CYS A 407 -1.97 1.98 10.24
C CYS A 407 -2.87 1.78 11.49
N ARG A 408 -2.26 1.47 12.64
CA ARG A 408 -2.96 1.42 13.95
C ARG A 408 -3.54 2.78 14.32
N TRP A 409 -2.76 3.84 14.16
CA TRP A 409 -3.21 5.22 14.41
C TRP A 409 -4.37 5.60 13.47
N ASN A 410 -4.31 5.23 12.19
CA ASN A 410 -5.39 5.46 11.24
C ASN A 410 -6.68 4.70 11.62
N CYS A 411 -6.57 3.48 12.16
CA CYS A 411 -7.75 2.76 12.68
C CYS A 411 -8.38 3.51 13.87
N ALA A 412 -7.58 4.13 14.73
CA ALA A 412 -8.09 4.98 15.80
C ALA A 412 -8.80 6.23 15.26
N LYS A 413 -8.32 6.82 14.16
CA LYS A 413 -9.02 7.92 13.48
C LYS A 413 -10.34 7.51 12.87
N LEU A 414 -10.44 6.31 12.31
CA LEU A 414 -11.73 5.76 11.89
C LEU A 414 -12.69 5.62 13.07
N ALA A 415 -12.23 5.12 14.23
CA ALA A 415 -13.06 5.03 15.44
C ALA A 415 -13.59 6.41 15.90
N GLU A 416 -12.73 7.45 15.85
CA GLU A 416 -13.15 8.83 16.13
C GLU A 416 -14.21 9.33 15.12
N ALA A 417 -14.06 8.98 13.85
CA ALA A 417 -14.93 9.42 12.75
C ALA A 417 -16.34 8.83 12.84
N VAL A 418 -16.47 7.58 13.30
CA VAL A 418 -17.77 6.88 13.43
C VAL A 418 -18.36 6.97 14.83
N LYS A 419 -17.79 7.78 15.73
CA LYS A 419 -18.14 7.81 17.17
C LYS A 419 -19.62 8.08 17.47
N TRP A 420 -20.31 8.76 16.55
CA TRP A 420 -21.75 9.02 16.65
C TRP A 420 -22.55 7.72 16.61
N ALA A 421 -22.16 6.78 15.73
CA ALA A 421 -22.82 5.50 15.54
C ALA A 421 -22.21 4.37 16.39
N LEU A 422 -20.92 4.42 16.70
CA LEU A 422 -20.22 3.43 17.52
C LEU A 422 -19.43 4.15 18.61
N PRO A 423 -19.88 4.14 19.87
CA PRO A 423 -19.22 4.87 20.94
C PRO A 423 -17.75 4.49 21.09
N GLU A 424 -16.90 5.49 21.33
CA GLU A 424 -15.44 5.36 21.35
C GLU A 424 -14.94 4.27 22.32
N ARG A 425 -15.60 4.10 23.48
CA ARG A 425 -15.26 3.04 24.44
C ARG A 425 -15.37 1.63 23.84
N ILE A 426 -16.33 1.42 22.93
CA ILE A 426 -16.58 0.14 22.28
C ILE A 426 -15.56 -0.06 21.16
N ALA A 427 -15.36 0.95 20.31
CA ALA A 427 -14.39 0.89 19.22
C ALA A 427 -12.95 0.69 19.73
N LYS A 428 -12.55 1.37 20.82
CA LYS A 428 -11.21 1.22 21.42
C LYS A 428 -10.92 -0.19 21.91
N ALA A 429 -11.93 -0.94 22.36
CA ALA A 429 -11.73 -2.33 22.76
C ALA A 429 -11.29 -3.21 21.58
N GLU A 430 -11.79 -2.93 20.37
CA GLU A 430 -11.42 -3.66 19.16
C GLU A 430 -10.06 -3.24 18.59
N LEU A 431 -9.60 -2.02 18.85
CA LEU A 431 -8.23 -1.60 18.50
C LEU A 431 -7.16 -2.46 19.18
N ALA A 432 -7.45 -3.04 20.35
CA ALA A 432 -6.53 -3.92 21.04
C ALA A 432 -6.22 -5.23 20.26
N VAL A 433 -7.10 -5.62 19.34
CA VAL A 433 -6.91 -6.82 18.49
C VAL A 433 -5.88 -6.58 17.39
N TYR A 434 -5.61 -5.32 17.04
CA TYR A 434 -4.69 -4.95 15.96
C TYR A 434 -3.30 -5.56 16.13
N ASP A 435 -2.70 -5.36 17.30
CA ASP A 435 -1.31 -5.73 17.57
C ASP A 435 -1.12 -7.26 17.50
N GLU A 436 -2.10 -8.00 18.00
CA GLU A 436 -2.11 -9.46 17.94
C GLU A 436 -2.31 -9.98 16.51
N GLU A 437 -3.24 -9.39 15.74
CA GLU A 437 -3.46 -9.78 14.34
C GLU A 437 -2.22 -9.51 13.47
N TYR A 438 -1.61 -8.33 13.64
CA TYR A 438 -0.39 -7.96 12.93
C TYR A 438 0.72 -8.96 13.25
N ARG A 439 1.01 -9.20 14.54
CA ARG A 439 2.05 -10.13 14.99
C ARG A 439 1.80 -11.54 14.45
N ARG A 440 0.57 -12.05 14.59
CA ARG A 440 0.17 -13.37 14.08
C ARG A 440 0.40 -13.51 12.58
N THR A 441 -0.06 -12.54 11.79
CA THR A 441 0.06 -12.57 10.34
C THR A 441 1.50 -12.40 9.90
N TYR A 442 2.24 -11.45 10.48
CA TYR A 442 3.64 -11.20 10.17
C TYR A 442 4.53 -12.41 10.50
N THR A 443 4.41 -12.98 11.71
CA THR A 443 5.16 -14.17 12.12
C THR A 443 4.87 -15.37 11.22
N ARG A 444 3.62 -15.55 10.77
CA ARG A 444 3.27 -16.59 9.80
C ARG A 444 3.95 -16.37 8.44
N LEU A 445 3.92 -15.14 7.92
CA LEU A 445 4.56 -14.80 6.64
C LEU A 445 6.09 -14.98 6.73
N MET A 446 6.73 -14.46 7.78
CA MET A 446 8.17 -14.55 7.95
C MET A 446 8.67 -16.00 8.08
N ARG A 447 7.92 -16.87 8.79
CA ARG A 447 8.24 -18.30 8.84
C ARG A 447 8.16 -18.97 7.47
N ALA A 448 7.12 -18.67 6.69
CA ALA A 448 7.02 -19.18 5.32
C ALA A 448 8.18 -18.70 4.44
N LYS A 449 8.60 -17.43 4.58
CA LYS A 449 9.78 -16.88 3.89
C LYS A 449 11.08 -17.57 4.30
N LEU A 450 11.19 -18.05 5.55
CA LEU A 450 12.32 -18.82 6.07
C LEU A 450 12.17 -20.33 5.89
N GLY A 451 11.07 -20.81 5.30
CA GLY A 451 10.82 -22.24 5.12
C GLY A 451 10.64 -23.02 6.43
N LEU A 452 10.17 -22.36 7.49
CA LEU A 452 9.86 -22.95 8.79
C LEU A 452 8.39 -23.39 8.80
N THR A 453 8.14 -24.69 8.96
CA THR A 453 6.76 -25.22 8.89
C THR A 453 6.07 -25.24 10.25
N LYS A 454 6.84 -25.42 11.32
CA LYS A 454 6.33 -25.40 12.70
C LYS A 454 6.65 -24.08 13.37
N GLN A 455 5.79 -23.68 14.31
CA GLN A 455 6.10 -22.56 15.19
C GLN A 455 6.94 -23.08 16.35
N GLU A 456 8.07 -22.46 16.59
CA GLU A 456 8.89 -22.72 17.77
C GLU A 456 9.18 -21.43 18.53
N GLU A 457 9.44 -21.59 19.83
CA GLU A 457 9.98 -20.53 20.65
C GLU A 457 11.36 -20.13 20.10
N GLY A 458 11.58 -18.82 19.87
CA GLY A 458 12.79 -18.28 19.25
C GLY A 458 12.71 -17.97 17.75
N ASP A 459 11.65 -18.37 17.05
CA ASP A 459 11.46 -18.02 15.62
C ASP A 459 11.44 -16.49 15.41
N GLU A 460 10.79 -15.75 16.32
CA GLU A 460 10.73 -14.28 16.28
C GLU A 460 12.13 -13.66 16.48
N GLY A 461 12.95 -14.23 17.37
CA GLY A 461 14.33 -13.80 17.59
C GLY A 461 15.22 -14.05 16.38
N LEU A 462 15.09 -15.21 15.73
CA LEU A 462 15.81 -15.54 14.51
C LEU A 462 15.52 -14.54 13.36
N VAL A 463 14.25 -14.14 13.24
CA VAL A 463 13.82 -13.11 12.28
C VAL A 463 14.38 -11.74 12.64
N ALA A 464 14.34 -11.35 13.92
CA ALA A 464 14.89 -10.09 14.39
C ALA A 464 16.41 -10.00 14.12
N ASP A 465 17.16 -11.05 14.44
CA ASP A 465 18.59 -11.16 14.15
C ASP A 465 18.89 -11.04 12.65
N LEU A 466 18.07 -11.65 11.78
CA LEU A 466 18.22 -11.54 10.33
C LEU A 466 18.07 -10.09 9.87
N PHE A 467 17.04 -9.39 10.35
CA PHE A 467 16.82 -8.01 9.97
C PHE A 467 17.91 -7.08 10.51
N GLN A 468 18.39 -7.29 11.73
CA GLN A 468 19.53 -6.55 12.25
C GLN A 468 20.77 -6.77 11.36
N LEU A 469 21.05 -8.01 10.99
CA LEU A 469 22.15 -8.33 10.09
C LEU A 469 21.99 -7.67 8.73
N MET A 470 20.80 -7.76 8.12
CA MET A 470 20.53 -7.16 6.81
C MET A 470 20.64 -5.64 6.86
N ASP A 471 20.27 -5.03 7.98
CA ASP A 471 20.43 -3.60 8.24
C ASP A 471 21.93 -3.28 8.25
N GLU A 472 22.71 -3.87 9.16
CA GLU A 472 24.16 -3.63 9.27
C GLU A 472 24.93 -3.90 7.97
N ALA A 473 24.53 -4.93 7.22
CA ALA A 473 25.14 -5.31 5.96
C ALA A 473 24.69 -4.44 4.77
N GLY A 474 23.54 -3.78 4.85
CA GLY A 474 22.87 -3.18 3.68
C GLY A 474 22.49 -4.24 2.65
N ALA A 475 22.00 -5.40 3.09
CA ALA A 475 21.72 -6.54 2.21
C ALA A 475 20.44 -6.33 1.39
N ASP A 476 20.44 -6.74 0.13
CA ASP A 476 19.25 -6.70 -0.72
C ASP A 476 18.10 -7.54 -0.13
N PHE A 477 16.94 -6.91 0.10
CA PHE A 477 15.82 -7.53 0.80
C PHE A 477 15.27 -8.75 0.06
N THR A 478 14.92 -8.56 -1.21
CA THR A 478 14.25 -9.60 -2.02
C THR A 478 15.20 -10.76 -2.31
N SER A 479 16.43 -10.45 -2.71
CA SER A 479 17.43 -11.43 -3.11
C SER A 479 17.90 -12.28 -1.92
N THR A 480 17.98 -11.70 -0.73
CA THR A 480 18.28 -12.43 0.51
C THR A 480 17.29 -13.57 0.73
N PHE A 481 15.99 -13.27 0.82
CA PHE A 481 14.97 -14.30 1.05
C PHE A 481 14.89 -15.32 -0.08
N ARG A 482 15.05 -14.90 -1.33
CA ARG A 482 15.06 -15.83 -2.47
C ARG A 482 16.25 -16.78 -2.43
N THR A 483 17.41 -16.30 -1.96
CA THR A 483 18.66 -17.07 -1.90
C THR A 483 18.69 -18.04 -0.74
N LEU A 484 18.08 -17.69 0.40
CA LEU A 484 17.95 -18.59 1.56
C LEU A 484 17.24 -19.91 1.24
N ALA A 485 16.42 -19.95 0.18
CA ALA A 485 15.81 -21.20 -0.31
C ALA A 485 16.85 -22.23 -0.78
N ARG A 486 18.06 -21.80 -1.14
CA ARG A 486 19.17 -22.67 -1.56
C ARG A 486 19.98 -23.20 -0.39
N PHE A 487 19.84 -22.61 0.80
CA PHE A 487 20.54 -23.09 1.99
C PHE A 487 20.05 -24.51 2.34
N PRO A 488 20.96 -25.48 2.48
CA PRO A 488 20.59 -26.86 2.78
C PRO A 488 19.99 -26.98 4.19
N MET A 489 19.05 -27.91 4.36
CA MET A 489 18.48 -28.18 5.70
C MET A 489 19.47 -28.86 6.64
N ASP A 490 20.44 -29.58 6.08
CA ASP A 490 21.59 -30.13 6.79
C ASP A 490 22.89 -29.58 6.16
N PRO A 491 23.43 -28.48 6.69
CA PRO A 491 24.67 -27.88 6.19
C PRO A 491 25.90 -28.79 6.32
N ALA A 492 25.87 -29.77 7.24
CA ALA A 492 26.96 -30.72 7.37
C ALA A 492 26.92 -31.80 6.27
N ALA A 493 25.72 -32.14 5.79
CA ALA A 493 25.54 -33.06 4.66
C ALA A 493 25.84 -32.41 3.30
N ASP A 494 25.59 -31.10 3.13
CA ASP A 494 25.98 -30.34 1.94
C ASP A 494 26.74 -29.03 2.25
N PRO A 495 28.01 -29.13 2.67
CA PRO A 495 28.84 -27.96 2.95
C PRO A 495 29.13 -27.08 1.72
N SER A 496 29.00 -27.63 0.50
CA SER A 496 29.20 -26.85 -0.72
C SER A 496 28.05 -25.89 -0.94
N ALA A 497 26.81 -26.38 -0.92
CA ALA A 497 25.63 -25.54 -1.08
C ALA A 497 25.50 -24.50 0.03
N ALA A 498 25.91 -24.83 1.26
CA ALA A 498 25.96 -23.88 2.36
C ALA A 498 26.93 -22.71 2.07
N ARG A 499 28.15 -23.01 1.61
CA ARG A 499 29.14 -22.00 1.21
C ARG A 499 28.69 -21.17 0.01
N ASP A 500 28.15 -21.81 -1.02
CA ASP A 500 27.64 -21.10 -2.21
C ASP A 500 26.50 -20.13 -1.86
N THR A 501 25.67 -20.51 -0.88
CA THR A 501 24.59 -19.64 -0.36
C THR A 501 25.15 -18.46 0.43
N GLU A 502 26.13 -18.69 1.30
CA GLU A 502 26.84 -17.63 2.04
C GLU A 502 27.51 -16.63 1.09
N ASP A 503 28.24 -17.11 0.08
CA ASP A 503 28.90 -16.28 -0.92
C ASP A 503 27.89 -15.42 -1.71
N ALA A 504 26.76 -16.01 -2.08
CA ALA A 504 25.68 -15.28 -2.74
C ALA A 504 25.08 -14.19 -1.83
N LEU A 505 24.85 -14.48 -0.54
CA LEU A 505 24.31 -13.51 0.42
C LEU A 505 25.27 -12.34 0.66
N VAL A 506 26.57 -12.63 0.80
CA VAL A 506 27.61 -11.60 0.93
C VAL A 506 27.70 -10.73 -0.33
N SER A 507 27.45 -11.30 -1.52
CA SER A 507 27.44 -10.53 -2.79
C SER A 507 26.28 -9.53 -2.89
N TYR A 508 25.27 -9.62 -2.03
CA TYR A 508 24.15 -8.68 -1.95
C TYR A 508 24.35 -7.59 -0.89
N CYS A 509 25.44 -7.63 -0.13
CA CYS A 509 25.77 -6.59 0.84
C CYS A 509 26.18 -5.30 0.12
N THR A 510 25.87 -4.15 0.73
CA THR A 510 26.19 -2.85 0.16
C THR A 510 27.61 -2.43 0.58
N GLU A 511 28.36 -1.90 -0.38
CA GLU A 511 29.69 -1.32 -0.15
C GLU A 511 29.63 -0.19 0.91
N PRO A 512 30.67 -0.05 1.75
CA PRO A 512 30.62 0.83 2.92
C PRO A 512 30.38 2.30 2.58
N GLU A 513 30.93 2.79 1.46
CA GLU A 513 30.74 4.17 1.01
C GLU A 513 29.29 4.45 0.58
N VAL A 514 28.69 3.53 -0.18
CA VAL A 514 27.28 3.61 -0.61
C VAL A 514 26.36 3.52 0.61
N LEU A 515 26.64 2.60 1.53
CA LEU A 515 25.86 2.42 2.75
C LEU A 515 25.95 3.65 3.66
N ALA A 516 27.13 4.28 3.75
CA ALA A 516 27.32 5.52 4.49
C ALA A 516 26.51 6.67 3.88
N ALA A 517 26.49 6.81 2.55
CA ALA A 517 25.70 7.83 1.88
C ALA A 517 24.19 7.68 2.13
N GLN A 518 23.69 6.43 2.10
CA GLN A 518 22.28 6.13 2.40
C GLN A 518 21.91 6.37 3.87
N ARG A 519 22.83 6.08 4.80
CA ARG A 519 22.60 6.17 6.25
C ARG A 519 23.01 7.51 6.87
N GLY A 520 23.53 8.44 6.07
CA GLY A 520 23.94 9.75 6.52
C GLY A 520 22.86 10.47 7.32
N SER A 521 23.32 11.37 8.20
CA SER A 521 22.44 12.36 8.83
C SER A 521 21.76 13.19 7.75
N ARG A 522 20.46 13.42 7.93
CA ARG A 522 19.66 14.33 7.09
C ARG A 522 20.00 15.78 7.39
N ILE A 523 20.55 16.04 8.57
CA ILE A 523 20.99 17.35 9.01
C ILE A 523 22.48 17.51 8.67
N PRO A 524 22.90 18.59 7.98
CA PRO A 524 24.30 18.89 7.76
C PRO A 524 25.09 18.91 9.09
N PRO A 525 26.34 18.39 9.13
CA PRO A 525 27.08 18.24 10.40
C PRO A 525 27.25 19.52 11.22
N GLN A 526 27.41 20.65 10.53
CA GLN A 526 27.51 21.98 11.15
C GLN A 526 26.21 22.37 11.88
N ASN A 527 25.07 22.15 11.22
CA ASN A 527 23.75 22.41 11.78
C ASN A 527 23.44 21.45 12.94
N LEU A 528 23.85 20.19 12.83
CA LEU A 528 23.65 19.18 13.86
C LEU A 528 24.39 19.53 15.16
N THR A 529 25.63 20.03 15.05
CA THR A 529 26.41 20.49 16.20
C THR A 529 25.74 21.67 16.90
N MET A 530 25.24 22.65 16.13
CA MET A 530 24.49 23.79 16.66
C MET A 530 23.21 23.33 17.38
N LEU A 531 22.45 22.40 16.79
CA LEU A 531 21.22 21.87 17.37
C LEU A 531 21.47 21.06 18.65
N LEU A 532 22.54 20.28 18.72
CA LEU A 532 22.96 19.57 19.94
C LEU A 532 23.29 20.55 21.08
N GLN A 533 24.01 21.63 20.78
CA GLN A 533 24.31 22.68 21.75
C GLN A 533 23.04 23.41 22.20
N LEU A 534 22.11 23.67 21.28
CA LEU A 534 20.83 24.31 21.59
C LEU A 534 19.96 23.41 22.46
N ALA A 535 19.87 22.11 22.17
CA ALA A 535 19.12 21.14 22.94
C ALA A 535 19.58 21.06 24.42
N GLN A 536 20.86 21.30 24.68
CA GLN A 536 21.41 21.35 26.04
C GLN A 536 21.15 22.69 26.76
N ARG A 537 21.03 23.80 26.01
CA ARG A 537 20.94 25.15 26.58
C ARG A 537 19.50 25.66 26.71
N ASP A 538 18.67 25.40 25.72
CA ASP A 538 17.28 25.87 25.66
C ASP A 538 16.37 24.87 24.91
N PRO A 539 15.85 23.84 25.62
CA PRO A 539 14.92 22.87 25.05
C PRO A 539 13.60 23.48 24.58
N ALA A 540 13.19 24.63 25.12
CA ALA A 540 11.93 25.28 24.75
C ALA A 540 12.05 25.95 23.38
N LEU A 541 13.16 26.63 23.11
CA LEU A 541 13.46 27.19 21.79
C LEU A 541 13.61 26.08 20.74
N LEU A 542 14.18 24.93 21.11
CA LEU A 542 14.26 23.78 20.21
C LEU A 542 12.88 23.25 19.80
N ALA A 543 11.95 23.14 20.76
CA ALA A 543 10.58 22.73 20.47
C ALA A 543 9.85 23.73 19.55
N GLN A 544 10.15 25.03 19.66
CA GLN A 544 9.64 26.05 18.72
C GLN A 544 10.18 25.90 17.30
N LEU A 545 11.40 25.37 17.14
CA LEU A 545 11.99 25.02 15.85
C LEU A 545 11.45 23.69 15.28
N GLY A 546 10.50 23.06 15.96
CA GLY A 546 9.89 21.80 15.52
C GLY A 546 10.80 20.58 15.70
N ALA A 547 11.87 20.70 16.49
CA ALA A 547 12.78 19.60 16.77
C ALA A 547 12.66 19.15 18.23
N THR A 548 12.85 17.86 18.48
CA THR A 548 12.96 17.32 19.83
C THR A 548 14.39 16.91 20.13
N PRO A 549 14.84 16.92 21.40
CA PRO A 549 16.17 16.42 21.75
C PRO A 549 16.41 14.97 21.27
N GLY A 550 15.37 14.13 21.28
CA GLY A 550 15.44 12.76 20.76
C GLY A 550 15.76 12.70 19.27
N MET A 551 15.07 13.49 18.44
CA MET A 551 15.33 13.53 16.98
C MET A 551 16.77 13.96 16.67
N ILE A 552 17.29 14.95 17.40
CA ILE A 552 18.66 15.44 17.19
C ILE A 552 19.68 14.38 17.59
N GLN A 553 19.42 13.67 18.70
CA GLN A 553 20.28 12.57 19.13
C GLN A 553 20.28 11.43 18.09
N GLU A 554 19.12 11.08 17.53
CA GLU A 554 19.03 10.08 16.46
C GLU A 554 19.85 10.48 15.24
N GLU A 555 19.75 11.73 14.78
CA GLU A 555 20.57 12.24 13.66
C GLU A 555 22.07 12.27 13.99
N ALA A 556 22.45 12.53 15.25
CA ALA A 556 23.83 12.44 15.71
C ALA A 556 24.39 11.01 15.66
N GLU A 557 23.60 10.02 16.09
CA GLU A 557 23.99 8.62 15.97
C GLU A 557 24.08 8.17 14.51
N ARG A 558 23.16 8.61 13.64
CA ARG A 558 23.22 8.37 12.19
C ARG A 558 24.51 8.93 11.58
N HIS A 559 24.86 10.18 11.92
CA HIS A 559 26.09 10.80 11.45
C HIS A 559 27.32 10.00 11.87
N LYS A 560 27.41 9.62 13.15
CA LYS A 560 28.53 8.84 13.69
C LYS A 560 28.64 7.46 13.04
N ALA A 561 27.51 6.78 12.82
CA ALA A 561 27.48 5.48 12.13
C ALA A 561 27.96 5.60 10.68
N SER A 562 27.53 6.65 9.96
CA SER A 562 27.98 6.95 8.61
C SER A 562 29.48 7.23 8.54
N GLU A 563 30.04 8.00 9.47
CA GLU A 563 31.49 8.27 9.52
C GLU A 563 32.30 6.99 9.79
N LYS A 564 31.81 6.13 10.68
CA LYS A 564 32.43 4.81 10.90
C LYS A 564 32.46 3.99 9.63
N LEU A 565 31.37 3.96 8.85
CA LEU A 565 31.30 3.25 7.57
C LEU A 565 32.28 3.84 6.54
N ARG A 566 32.37 5.17 6.42
CA ARG A 566 33.34 5.84 5.52
C ARG A 566 34.79 5.52 5.86
N ALA A 567 35.09 5.28 7.14
CA ALA A 567 36.42 4.90 7.60
C ALA A 567 36.76 3.42 7.36
N MET A 568 35.78 2.57 7.01
CA MET A 568 36.02 1.15 6.76
C MET A 568 36.46 0.90 5.32
N SER A 569 37.45 0.01 5.14
CA SER A 569 37.77 -0.49 3.80
C SER A 569 36.69 -1.46 3.31
N ALA A 570 36.52 -1.56 1.99
CA ALA A 570 35.62 -2.54 1.37
C ALA A 570 35.96 -3.98 1.80
N GLN A 571 37.24 -4.31 1.93
CA GLN A 571 37.70 -5.63 2.38
C GLN A 571 37.33 -5.91 3.83
N ASP A 572 37.50 -4.92 4.72
CA ASP A 572 37.13 -5.07 6.13
C ASP A 572 35.62 -5.22 6.31
N LYS A 573 34.83 -4.43 5.56
CA LYS A 573 33.37 -4.54 5.54
C LYS A 573 32.92 -5.91 5.05
N ALA A 574 33.44 -6.38 3.91
CA ALA A 574 33.10 -7.70 3.37
C ALA A 574 33.46 -8.85 4.33
N ARG A 575 34.60 -8.75 5.03
CA ARG A 575 35.01 -9.72 6.06
C ARG A 575 34.06 -9.71 7.27
N ALA A 576 33.65 -8.52 7.73
CA ALA A 576 32.69 -8.37 8.82
C ALA A 576 31.33 -8.96 8.44
N ASP A 577 30.82 -8.62 7.25
CA ASP A 577 29.54 -9.12 6.73
C ASP A 577 29.54 -10.64 6.58
N ARG A 578 30.62 -11.20 6.03
CA ARG A 578 30.78 -12.65 5.93
C ARG A 578 30.73 -13.33 7.29
N THR A 579 31.42 -12.76 8.27
CA THR A 579 31.43 -13.29 9.65
C THR A 579 30.02 -13.25 10.26
N ALA A 580 29.29 -12.14 10.08
CA ALA A 580 27.92 -12.01 10.56
C ALA A 580 26.97 -13.02 9.88
N TRP A 581 27.05 -13.15 8.55
CA TRP A 581 26.26 -14.12 7.79
C TRP A 581 26.52 -15.56 8.23
N ALA A 582 27.79 -15.96 8.38
CA ALA A 582 28.15 -17.30 8.83
C ALA A 582 27.58 -17.61 10.23
N GLN A 583 27.62 -16.64 11.16
CA GLN A 583 27.05 -16.80 12.50
C GLN A 583 25.52 -16.97 12.47
N TRP A 584 24.83 -16.15 11.67
CA TRP A 584 23.38 -16.26 11.55
C TRP A 584 22.97 -17.55 10.83
N LEU A 585 23.65 -17.92 9.75
CA LEU A 585 23.40 -19.17 9.01
C LEU A 585 23.62 -20.42 9.86
N THR A 586 24.57 -20.37 10.82
CA THR A 586 24.76 -21.45 11.80
C THR A 586 23.50 -21.62 12.66
N ARG A 587 22.98 -20.54 13.26
CA ARG A 587 21.74 -20.57 14.06
C ARG A 587 20.53 -20.99 13.23
N TYR A 588 20.45 -20.51 11.99
CA TYR A 588 19.39 -20.90 11.06
C TYR A 588 19.47 -22.39 10.72
N GLY A 589 20.67 -22.92 10.45
CA GLY A 589 20.91 -24.34 10.23
C GLY A 589 20.51 -25.21 11.41
N GLU A 590 20.81 -24.79 12.64
CA GLU A 590 20.35 -25.48 13.86
C GLU A 590 18.81 -25.52 13.95
N ARG A 591 18.14 -24.43 13.58
CA ARG A 591 16.67 -24.37 13.54
C ARG A 591 16.10 -25.28 12.44
N LEU A 592 16.72 -25.33 11.27
CA LEU A 592 16.34 -26.23 10.19
C LEU A 592 16.59 -27.70 10.56
N GLY A 593 17.65 -28.00 11.31
CA GLY A 593 17.91 -29.35 11.84
C GLY A 593 16.75 -29.87 12.70
N ARG A 594 16.06 -28.99 13.44
CA ARG A 594 14.84 -29.34 14.18
C ARG A 594 13.63 -29.60 13.27
N GLU A 595 13.50 -28.90 12.14
CA GLU A 595 12.50 -29.24 11.11
C GLU A 595 12.77 -30.64 10.52
N VAL A 596 14.05 -30.95 10.23
CA VAL A 596 14.45 -32.29 9.73
C VAL A 596 14.12 -33.37 10.74
N ALA A 597 14.48 -33.17 12.02
CA ALA A 597 14.15 -34.10 13.10
C ALA A 597 12.63 -34.29 13.27
N ALA A 598 11.85 -33.26 12.94
CA ALA A 598 10.40 -33.27 12.92
C ALA A 598 9.78 -33.87 11.64
N GLY A 599 10.59 -34.35 10.70
CA GLY A 599 10.16 -35.00 9.46
C GLY A 599 9.83 -34.04 8.31
N ALA A 600 10.34 -32.81 8.32
CA ALA A 600 10.15 -31.87 7.21
C ALA A 600 10.85 -32.35 5.93
N ASP A 601 10.18 -32.18 4.79
CA ASP A 601 10.71 -32.50 3.47
C ASP A 601 11.49 -31.30 2.89
N PRO A 602 12.78 -31.46 2.55
CA PRO A 602 13.57 -30.42 1.89
C PRO A 602 12.95 -29.89 0.60
N ALA A 603 12.36 -30.75 -0.23
CA ALA A 603 11.75 -30.32 -1.48
C ALA A 603 10.50 -29.45 -1.22
N ALA A 604 9.64 -29.86 -0.29
CA ALA A 604 8.49 -29.07 0.15
C ALA A 604 8.89 -27.72 0.77
N ARG A 605 9.98 -27.66 1.55
CA ARG A 605 10.54 -26.40 2.08
C ARG A 605 10.90 -25.45 0.95
N VAL A 606 11.73 -25.90 0.01
CA VAL A 606 12.19 -25.07 -1.12
C VAL A 606 11.02 -24.59 -1.96
N ALA A 607 10.04 -25.46 -2.23
CA ALA A 607 8.85 -25.07 -2.99
C ALA A 607 8.01 -24.02 -2.25
N THR A 608 7.85 -24.14 -0.92
CA THR A 608 7.15 -23.16 -0.09
C THR A 608 7.87 -21.81 -0.11
N MET A 609 9.19 -21.81 0.07
CA MET A 609 10.00 -20.59 0.03
C MET A 609 9.96 -19.94 -1.35
N ASN A 610 10.10 -20.70 -2.45
CA ASN A 610 10.06 -20.14 -3.80
C ASN A 610 8.68 -19.57 -4.18
N ALA A 611 7.61 -20.08 -3.58
CA ALA A 611 6.26 -19.59 -3.81
C ALA A 611 5.87 -18.43 -2.88
N THR A 612 6.67 -18.15 -1.84
CA THR A 612 6.49 -17.03 -0.88
C THR A 612 7.50 -15.90 -1.10
N ASN A 613 8.71 -16.23 -1.56
CA ASN A 613 9.80 -15.29 -1.78
C ASN A 613 9.86 -14.95 -3.27
N PRO A 614 9.43 -13.74 -3.66
CA PRO A 614 9.46 -13.36 -5.06
C PRO A 614 10.90 -13.33 -5.56
N ARG A 615 11.06 -13.72 -6.82
CA ARG A 615 12.27 -13.50 -7.58
C ARG A 615 12.35 -12.05 -8.06
N PHE A 616 11.20 -11.42 -8.31
CA PHE A 616 11.11 -10.08 -8.85
C PHE A 616 10.11 -9.23 -8.06
N VAL A 617 10.48 -7.97 -7.85
CA VAL A 617 9.61 -6.90 -7.34
C VAL A 617 9.78 -5.68 -8.23
N LEU A 618 8.79 -4.79 -8.27
CA LEU A 618 8.84 -3.56 -9.07
C LEU A 618 9.81 -2.55 -8.43
N ARG A 619 11.11 -2.69 -8.72
CA ARG A 619 12.13 -1.76 -8.22
C ARG A 619 11.96 -0.39 -8.88
N ASN A 620 12.36 0.66 -8.16
CA ASN A 620 12.18 2.03 -8.64
C ASN A 620 12.92 2.29 -9.97
N TRP A 621 14.13 1.74 -10.14
CA TRP A 621 14.89 1.88 -11.37
C TRP A 621 14.22 1.17 -12.56
N MET A 622 13.60 0.00 -12.35
CA MET A 622 12.86 -0.72 -13.41
C MET A 622 11.68 0.12 -13.92
N ALA A 623 10.93 0.72 -12.98
CA ALA A 623 9.84 1.62 -13.33
C ALA A 623 10.37 2.86 -14.06
N HIS A 624 11.50 3.43 -13.62
CA HIS A 624 12.09 4.60 -14.22
C HIS A 624 12.55 4.36 -15.67
N GLU A 625 13.25 3.26 -15.95
CA GLU A 625 13.66 2.89 -17.31
C GLU A 625 12.45 2.74 -18.25
N ALA A 626 11.41 2.02 -17.79
CA ALA A 626 10.19 1.84 -18.57
C ALA A 626 9.46 3.18 -18.83
N ILE A 627 9.49 4.10 -17.86
CA ILE A 627 8.91 5.45 -18.02
C ILE A 627 9.71 6.27 -19.03
N GLN A 628 11.04 6.27 -18.96
CA GLN A 628 11.89 6.99 -19.91
C GLN A 628 11.63 6.53 -21.35
N ALA A 629 11.54 5.22 -21.57
CA ALA A 629 11.18 4.67 -22.87
C ALA A 629 9.78 5.13 -23.32
N ALA A 630 8.79 5.06 -22.41
CA ALA A 630 7.41 5.46 -22.70
C ALA A 630 7.28 6.96 -23.01
N GLU A 631 8.04 7.84 -22.36
CA GLU A 631 8.07 9.27 -22.66
C GLU A 631 8.58 9.55 -24.08
N GLY A 632 9.56 8.74 -24.53
CA GLY A 632 10.06 8.68 -25.90
C GLY A 632 9.08 8.05 -26.92
N GLY A 633 7.95 7.50 -26.46
CA GLY A 633 6.92 6.88 -27.30
C GLY A 633 7.04 5.36 -27.46
N ASP A 634 8.02 4.72 -26.80
CA ASP A 634 8.17 3.27 -26.78
C ASP A 634 7.49 2.68 -25.53
N PHE A 635 6.33 2.07 -25.71
CA PHE A 635 5.58 1.44 -24.61
C PHE A 635 5.94 -0.03 -24.37
N SER A 636 6.82 -0.63 -25.19
CA SER A 636 7.15 -2.06 -25.09
C SER A 636 7.76 -2.42 -23.73
N GLN A 637 8.63 -1.57 -23.18
CA GLN A 637 9.25 -1.83 -21.88
C GLN A 637 8.24 -1.85 -20.72
N VAL A 638 7.18 -1.02 -20.78
CA VAL A 638 6.10 -1.05 -19.78
C VAL A 638 5.33 -2.36 -19.88
N GLN A 639 5.08 -2.84 -21.11
CA GLN A 639 4.35 -4.08 -21.37
C GLN A 639 5.17 -5.31 -20.96
N ASP A 640 6.46 -5.35 -21.29
CA ASP A 640 7.39 -6.42 -20.88
C ASP A 640 7.52 -6.47 -19.35
N LEU A 641 7.61 -5.30 -18.70
CA LEU A 641 7.66 -5.23 -17.24
C LEU A 641 6.35 -5.70 -16.60
N LEU A 642 5.19 -5.39 -17.18
CA LEU A 642 3.92 -5.95 -16.74
C LEU A 642 3.95 -7.49 -16.79
N GLU A 643 4.34 -8.08 -17.92
CA GLU A 643 4.40 -9.55 -18.07
C GLU A 643 5.34 -10.22 -17.05
N LEU A 644 6.50 -9.61 -16.78
CA LEU A 644 7.41 -10.08 -15.74
C LEU A 644 6.73 -10.09 -14.36
N LEU A 645 6.04 -8.99 -14.02
CA LEU A 645 5.38 -8.82 -12.72
C LEU A 645 4.14 -9.71 -12.55
N ARG A 646 3.63 -10.33 -13.62
CA ARG A 646 2.56 -11.34 -13.54
C ARG A 646 3.03 -12.68 -12.97
N THR A 647 4.33 -12.94 -12.98
CA THR A 647 4.93 -14.20 -12.51
C THR A 647 6.09 -14.00 -11.52
N PRO A 648 5.90 -13.22 -10.44
CA PRO A 648 7.01 -12.76 -9.59
C PRO A 648 7.73 -13.90 -8.85
N PHE A 649 7.10 -15.07 -8.71
CA PHE A 649 7.62 -16.26 -8.02
C PHE A 649 8.27 -17.30 -8.94
N THR A 650 8.34 -17.05 -10.26
CA THR A 650 8.77 -18.05 -11.24
C THR A 650 10.10 -18.73 -10.89
N THR A 651 10.14 -20.05 -11.08
CA THR A 651 11.33 -20.89 -10.91
C THR A 651 11.98 -21.25 -12.25
N GLU A 652 11.29 -21.01 -13.35
CA GLU A 652 11.78 -21.30 -14.70
C GLU A 652 12.95 -20.38 -15.05
N ASN A 653 13.89 -20.92 -15.84
CA ASN A 653 15.11 -20.22 -16.26
C ASN A 653 14.93 -19.51 -17.61
N GLU A 654 13.69 -19.35 -18.07
CA GLU A 654 13.36 -18.72 -19.33
C GLU A 654 13.13 -17.23 -19.11
N ASP A 655 14.22 -16.48 -19.26
CA ASP A 655 14.14 -15.32 -20.12
C ASP A 655 15.54 -14.90 -20.55
N ALA A 656 15.95 -15.35 -21.73
CA ALA A 656 17.04 -14.74 -22.48
C ALA A 656 16.75 -13.23 -22.71
N SER A 657 15.47 -12.85 -22.75
CA SER A 657 14.98 -11.47 -22.77
C SER A 657 15.41 -10.66 -21.52
N PHE A 658 15.26 -11.23 -20.32
CA PHE A 658 15.66 -10.61 -19.05
C PHE A 658 17.17 -10.64 -18.84
N ARG A 659 17.88 -11.73 -19.21
CA ARG A 659 19.35 -11.69 -19.21
C ARG A 659 19.86 -10.58 -20.13
N ALA A 660 19.19 -10.33 -21.27
CA ALA A 660 19.51 -9.21 -22.14
C ALA A 660 19.10 -7.86 -21.53
N ALA A 661 17.94 -7.74 -20.85
CA ALA A 661 17.52 -6.51 -20.17
C ALA A 661 18.44 -6.14 -18.98
N VAL A 662 18.72 -7.09 -18.09
CA VAL A 662 19.63 -6.92 -16.96
C VAL A 662 21.09 -6.78 -17.39
N ALA A 663 21.55 -7.47 -18.43
CA ALA A 663 22.91 -7.25 -18.95
C ALA A 663 23.08 -5.90 -19.65
N ARG A 664 22.00 -5.34 -20.21
CA ARG A 664 21.96 -3.96 -20.73
C ARG A 664 21.95 -2.93 -19.58
N GLY A 665 21.21 -3.19 -18.50
CA GLY A 665 21.15 -2.33 -17.29
C GLY A 665 22.40 -2.38 -16.40
N ARG A 666 23.02 -3.55 -16.19
CA ARG A 666 24.27 -3.69 -15.39
C ARG A 666 25.48 -2.99 -16.02
N ARG A 667 25.49 -2.81 -17.34
CA ARG A 667 26.52 -1.99 -18.01
C ARG A 667 26.36 -0.48 -17.75
N ALA A 668 25.18 -0.03 -17.30
CA ALA A 668 24.92 1.36 -16.93
C ALA A 668 25.07 1.62 -15.43
N SER A 669 25.29 0.58 -14.61
CA SER A 669 25.62 0.68 -13.18
C SER A 669 27.13 0.63 -12.89
N GLU A 670 27.98 0.59 -13.93
CA GLU A 670 29.27 1.28 -13.80
C GLU A 670 28.95 2.78 -13.66
N PRO A 671 29.68 3.56 -12.85
CA PRO A 671 29.43 4.98 -12.71
C PRO A 671 29.57 5.64 -14.08
N SER A 672 28.47 5.77 -14.80
CA SER A 672 28.36 6.63 -15.96
C SER A 672 28.58 8.02 -15.42
N ALA A 673 29.62 8.68 -15.93
CA ALA A 673 29.89 10.09 -15.71
C ALA A 673 28.72 10.93 -16.25
N VAL A 674 27.60 10.91 -15.53
CA VAL A 674 26.68 12.04 -15.50
C VAL A 674 27.46 13.14 -14.81
N ALA A 675 27.71 14.22 -15.55
CA ALA A 675 28.44 15.37 -15.07
C ALA A 675 28.02 15.69 -13.64
N ALA A 676 28.99 15.60 -12.73
CA ALA A 676 28.84 16.14 -11.39
C ALA A 676 28.26 17.55 -11.53
N PRO A 677 27.28 17.96 -10.70
CA PRO A 677 27.08 19.39 -10.51
C PRO A 677 28.45 19.96 -10.14
N ALA A 678 28.82 21.06 -10.80
CA ALA A 678 30.08 21.74 -10.59
C ALA A 678 30.38 21.86 -9.08
N SER A 679 31.60 21.47 -8.72
CA SER A 679 32.27 21.53 -7.42
C SER A 679 31.42 21.83 -6.17
N ALA A 680 31.56 20.96 -5.17
CA ALA A 680 31.02 21.13 -3.82
C ALA A 680 31.38 22.47 -3.12
N GLU A 681 32.26 23.28 -3.69
CA GLU A 681 32.57 24.65 -3.25
C GLU A 681 31.56 25.71 -3.75
N GLU A 682 30.92 25.54 -4.91
CA GLU A 682 29.91 26.50 -5.42
C GLU A 682 28.56 26.33 -4.72
N ALA A 683 28.19 25.08 -4.34
CA ALA A 683 27.00 24.81 -3.53
C ALA A 683 27.12 25.34 -2.09
N ALA A 684 28.34 25.35 -1.53
CA ALA A 684 28.61 25.94 -0.22
C ALA A 684 28.51 27.48 -0.23
N ALA A 685 28.89 28.12 -1.34
CA ALA A 685 28.80 29.57 -1.50
C ALA A 685 27.35 30.08 -1.69
N ALA A 686 26.50 29.29 -2.37
CA ALA A 686 25.07 29.60 -2.50
C ALA A 686 24.29 29.38 -1.18
N ALA A 687 24.66 28.37 -0.39
CA ALA A 687 24.06 28.11 0.92
C ALA A 687 24.45 29.14 2.01
N ALA A 688 25.58 29.82 1.85
CA ALA A 688 26.05 30.84 2.80
C ALA A 688 25.35 32.21 2.66
N THR A 689 24.55 32.43 1.60
CA THR A 689 23.92 33.73 1.32
C THR A 689 22.39 33.70 1.21
N ALA A 690 21.76 32.53 1.35
CA ALA A 690 20.31 32.42 1.38
C ALA A 690 19.76 32.63 2.81
N PRO A 691 18.82 33.57 3.05
CA PRO A 691 18.19 33.69 4.35
C PRO A 691 17.37 32.43 4.66
N ILE A 692 17.35 32.04 5.93
CA ILE A 692 16.57 30.91 6.45
C ILE A 692 15.10 31.08 6.03
N ALA A 693 14.69 30.36 4.99
CA ALA A 693 13.32 30.32 4.53
C ALA A 693 12.54 29.38 5.46
N THR A 694 11.87 29.96 6.46
CA THR A 694 10.74 29.30 7.11
C THR A 694 9.71 28.93 6.04
N SER A 695 9.21 27.70 6.07
CA SER A 695 8.34 27.13 5.05
C SER A 695 7.03 27.92 4.89
N ARG A 696 7.00 28.88 3.95
CA ARG A 696 5.77 29.59 3.56
C ARG A 696 4.72 28.68 2.89
N ALA A 697 5.09 27.47 2.47
CA ALA A 697 4.17 26.49 1.91
C ALA A 697 3.17 25.91 2.93
N ALA A 698 3.45 26.00 4.23
CA ALA A 698 2.53 25.56 5.28
C ALA A 698 1.58 26.68 5.79
N GLN A 699 1.92 27.96 5.55
CA GLN A 699 1.13 29.11 6.03
C GLN A 699 0.14 29.68 5.00
N ALA A 700 0.32 29.41 3.70
CA ALA A 700 -0.62 29.86 2.66
C ALA A 700 -1.99 29.14 2.69
N ALA A 701 -2.16 28.15 3.58
CA ALA A 701 -3.43 27.46 3.82
C ALA A 701 -4.07 27.82 5.18
N ALA A 702 -3.57 28.87 5.87
CA ALA A 702 -3.94 29.19 7.26
C ALA A 702 -4.43 30.64 7.50
N THR A 703 -4.41 31.55 6.51
CA THR A 703 -4.97 32.90 6.68
C THR A 703 -6.07 33.15 5.67
N GLY A 704 -7.32 32.90 6.10
CA GLY A 704 -8.47 33.53 5.49
C GLY A 704 -8.56 34.96 6.01
N GLU A 705 -8.07 35.91 5.24
CA GLU A 705 -8.42 37.32 5.41
C GLU A 705 -8.94 37.84 4.07
N GLY A 706 -10.20 38.29 4.09
CA GLY A 706 -10.82 38.97 2.98
C GLY A 706 -10.16 40.32 2.75
N GLY A 707 -9.87 40.61 1.49
CA GLY A 707 -9.55 41.94 1.01
C GLY A 707 -10.25 42.11 -0.32
N GLY A 708 -11.38 42.81 -0.31
CA GLY A 708 -11.83 43.51 -1.49
C GLY A 708 -10.82 44.59 -1.83
N ASP A 709 -10.55 44.78 -3.11
CA ASP A 709 -10.85 46.04 -3.80
C ASP A 709 -10.38 45.97 -5.26
N ASP A 710 -11.33 46.32 -6.12
CA ASP A 710 -11.20 47.12 -7.33
C ASP A 710 -10.05 46.86 -8.30
N TYR A 711 -10.42 46.30 -9.46
CA TYR A 711 -10.06 46.91 -10.74
C TYR A 711 -11.23 46.70 -11.71
N ASP A 712 -12.10 47.70 -11.80
CA ASP A 712 -13.02 47.83 -12.92
C ASP A 712 -12.82 49.18 -13.62
N ALA A 713 -13.21 49.17 -14.88
CA ALA A 713 -12.72 50.01 -15.95
C ALA A 713 -12.88 51.52 -15.75
N ALA A 714 -11.92 52.24 -16.30
CA ALA A 714 -12.09 53.64 -16.67
C ALA A 714 -13.22 53.77 -17.73
N VAL A 715 -14.10 54.76 -17.54
CA VAL A 715 -14.32 55.92 -18.44
C VAL A 715 -15.73 56.52 -18.28
N ALA A 716 -15.74 57.78 -17.82
CA ALA A 716 -16.60 58.92 -18.17
C ALA A 716 -18.06 59.06 -17.71
N GLY A 717 -18.33 60.24 -17.12
CA GLY A 717 -19.62 60.97 -17.19
C GLY A 717 -20.12 61.47 -15.82
N ARG A 718 -19.54 62.55 -15.25
CA ARG A 718 -20.05 63.95 -15.23
C ARG A 718 -21.45 64.18 -14.63
N ALA A 719 -21.43 65.11 -13.65
CA ALA A 719 -22.49 66.01 -13.15
C ALA A 719 -23.65 65.33 -12.40
N GLU A 720 -24.10 65.80 -11.24
CA GLU A 720 -23.99 67.10 -10.57
C GLU A 720 -24.17 66.88 -9.05
#